data_AF-A0A2E5F9U0-F1
#
_entry.id   AF-A0A2E5F9U0-F1
#
_cell.length_a   1.000
_cell.length_b   1.000
_cell.length_c   1.000
_cell.angle_alpha   90.00
_cell.angle_beta   90.00
_cell.angle_gamma   90.00
#
_symmetry.space_group_name_H-M   'P 1'
#
loop_
_entity.id
_entity.type
_entity.pdbx_description
1 polymer ?
#
loop_
_entity_poly.entity_id
_entity_poly.type
_entity_poly.pdbx_seq_one_letter_code
_entity_poly.pdbx_strand_id
1 'polypeptide(L)'
;MIRLGCTNGRIPATLKGCLCLAFLLLSLSLQAATIEEKRAARLERIGSLIAQTSSYSIHSKSAITQSGAPVCKSEDSTAGGNARIAEIDARIRQVEEEYATAHNDFADRKSAARSPIYADRTLSRSARDKKLSEISESFEEERRLLHEHYTSLLEDLRDERRSARSVQDGSIGIIILHRPASRTETILPLQNGAPSNGFIAELNESVASFIETCSGANLVYVYHYYQDAFRYGEGDKPVISFRYNIENNRLSLVACDTPMCRTVMATQGNSADPRDNPDLTLAGFIENELVKAENAGDYREAFAYEAGRREGIVYRFDPYWANYDGFDIARRIFEGRFGDYRNTPEFKAFYTGLATSYSKLCEANVAQWQTFERGYDAYEGTDFNLDGSRTIHYSEQTKTYRIDARFGSHWAQFESDLNKAALDQGVFEAFGLVLGLRGEMETFLKDHACDSATVRQMTENFIRAANGQPSAQQAGLRFADAVSESDAPTKIGTPPPPFTPVANTSEANETVNAAIAAFGGGGLFGEDWKTPKMSEEEFDREVDRVTGEGQDNFNRAARDAQQSLDELEEATRDAAQSQSQNRQNLEQRLIELIKERNQAPENSQRYNDLQNTIEFTMQHMGITEEPTVPSDNTPSAPKTRGQSQHPQQDSARQTTADRRERIRQIDQETDKKVQALIQAQHQAQVEEAAVFMEKITTVSADERTRLLRDYEQKQREAGDQLREQVQALRAEANELKRQL
;
A
#
# COMPACT_ATOMS: atom_id res chain seq x y z
N MET A 1 9.38 10.74 -67.71
CA MET A 1 9.74 12.06 -67.15
C MET A 1 8.64 12.50 -66.20
N ILE A 2 8.86 12.42 -64.88
CA ILE A 2 7.91 12.80 -63.82
C ILE A 2 8.72 13.49 -62.69
N ARG A 3 8.17 14.57 -62.08
CA ARG A 3 8.79 15.44 -61.05
C ARG A 3 8.06 15.35 -59.68
N LEU A 4 8.83 14.98 -58.63
CA LEU A 4 9.01 15.44 -57.20
C LEU A 4 7.83 15.91 -56.30
N GLY A 5 7.85 15.83 -54.94
CA GLY A 5 8.92 15.51 -53.95
C GLY A 5 8.52 15.66 -52.44
N CYS A 6 9.50 15.46 -51.52
CA CYS A 6 9.48 15.23 -50.04
C CYS A 6 9.65 16.46 -49.09
N THR A 7 9.45 16.31 -47.74
CA THR A 7 10.18 16.96 -46.57
C THR A 7 9.90 16.21 -45.22
N ASN A 8 10.72 16.18 -44.14
CA ASN A 8 11.88 17.02 -43.73
C ASN A 8 12.08 17.43 -42.24
N GLY A 9 11.42 16.86 -41.23
CA GLY A 9 11.79 16.70 -39.80
C GLY A 9 12.50 17.67 -38.82
N ARG A 10 13.25 18.74 -39.15
CA ARG A 10 14.16 19.44 -38.19
C ARG A 10 13.47 20.17 -37.00
N ILE A 11 13.79 19.77 -35.76
CA ILE A 11 13.55 20.56 -34.52
C ILE A 11 14.46 21.79 -34.51
N PRO A 12 13.95 22.99 -34.22
CA PRO A 12 14.80 24.14 -34.01
C PRO A 12 15.71 23.99 -32.74
N ALA A 13 17.04 24.12 -32.88
CA ALA A 13 18.09 24.51 -31.89
C ALA A 13 17.82 25.62 -30.81
N THR A 14 17.31 26.84 -31.05
CA THR A 14 16.81 27.76 -30.00
C THR A 14 15.56 27.27 -29.25
N LEU A 15 14.77 26.31 -29.78
CA LEU A 15 13.73 25.64 -28.98
C LEU A 15 14.38 24.63 -28.02
N LYS A 16 15.42 23.90 -28.46
CA LYS A 16 16.28 23.10 -27.55
C LYS A 16 17.05 23.97 -26.55
N GLY A 17 17.50 25.16 -26.95
CA GLY A 17 18.18 26.13 -26.09
C GLY A 17 17.26 26.69 -25.00
N CYS A 18 16.02 27.09 -25.34
CA CYS A 18 15.04 27.54 -24.36
C CYS A 18 14.44 26.41 -23.51
N LEU A 19 14.24 25.20 -24.06
CA LEU A 19 13.82 24.03 -23.27
C LEU A 19 14.93 23.55 -22.33
N CYS A 20 16.21 23.60 -22.73
CA CYS A 20 17.33 23.28 -21.84
C CYS A 20 17.59 24.38 -20.80
N LEU A 21 17.42 25.68 -21.13
CA LEU A 21 17.53 26.75 -20.13
C LEU A 21 16.35 26.73 -19.14
N ALA A 22 15.13 26.45 -19.61
CA ALA A 22 13.97 26.24 -18.74
C ALA A 22 14.17 24.99 -17.87
N PHE A 23 14.63 23.87 -18.44
CA PHE A 23 14.98 22.67 -17.65
C PHE A 23 16.11 22.94 -16.66
N LEU A 24 17.18 23.66 -17.02
CA LEU A 24 18.30 23.97 -16.13
C LEU A 24 17.94 24.99 -15.03
N LEU A 25 17.02 25.93 -15.31
CA LEU A 25 16.54 26.88 -14.31
C LEU A 25 15.40 26.30 -13.43
N LEU A 26 14.61 25.34 -13.92
CA LEU A 26 13.54 24.66 -13.17
C LEU A 26 14.05 23.45 -12.36
N SER A 27 15.09 22.75 -12.82
CA SER A 27 15.74 21.69 -12.03
C SER A 27 16.58 22.23 -10.86
N LEU A 28 16.88 23.54 -10.84
CA LEU A 28 17.47 24.20 -9.67
C LEU A 28 16.44 24.56 -8.59
N SER A 29 15.13 24.58 -8.91
CA SER A 29 14.05 24.76 -7.92
C SER A 29 13.48 23.45 -7.36
N LEU A 30 13.85 22.29 -7.92
CA LEU A 30 13.63 20.99 -7.29
C LEU A 30 14.81 20.65 -6.39
N GLN A 31 14.82 21.19 -5.18
CA GLN A 31 15.70 20.66 -4.13
C GLN A 31 14.87 19.76 -3.22
N ALA A 32 15.34 18.53 -3.01
CA ALA A 32 15.06 17.84 -1.76
C ALA A 32 15.21 18.86 -0.64
N ALA A 33 14.15 19.07 0.15
CA ALA A 33 14.13 20.13 1.14
C ALA A 33 15.46 20.14 1.89
N THR A 34 16.14 21.28 1.91
CA THR A 34 17.48 21.35 2.47
C THR A 34 17.43 20.87 3.91
N ILE A 35 18.54 20.36 4.45
CA ILE A 35 18.58 19.95 5.88
C ILE A 35 18.11 21.11 6.78
N GLU A 36 18.36 22.35 6.37
CA GLU A 36 17.93 23.57 7.05
C GLU A 36 16.40 23.76 7.00
N GLU A 37 15.76 23.53 5.86
CA GLU A 37 14.29 23.54 5.74
C GLU A 37 13.64 22.45 6.59
N LYS A 38 14.20 21.23 6.58
CA LYS A 38 13.72 20.14 7.44
C LYS A 38 13.87 20.46 8.93
N ARG A 39 14.98 21.11 9.31
CA ARG A 39 15.19 21.59 10.68
C ARG A 39 14.19 22.68 11.06
N ALA A 40 13.95 23.65 10.18
CA ALA A 40 12.98 24.72 10.41
C ALA A 40 11.56 24.15 10.58
N ALA A 41 11.13 23.27 9.67
CA ALA A 41 9.84 22.60 9.74
C ALA A 41 9.70 21.72 11.01
N ARG A 42 10.76 21.04 11.45
CA ARG A 42 10.76 20.34 12.74
C ARG A 42 10.56 21.30 13.89
N LEU A 43 11.35 22.38 13.97
CA LEU A 43 11.26 23.36 15.07
C LEU A 43 9.87 23.99 15.17
N GLU A 44 9.23 24.27 14.03
CA GLU A 44 7.85 24.75 14.01
C GLU A 44 6.86 23.72 14.56
N ARG A 45 7.05 22.44 14.23
CA ARG A 45 6.15 21.36 14.68
C ARG A 45 6.35 20.96 16.14
N ILE A 46 7.56 20.96 16.69
CA ILE A 46 7.80 20.38 18.03
C ILE A 46 7.36 21.27 19.21
N GLY A 47 7.05 22.54 18.94
CA GLY A 47 6.56 23.50 19.93
C GLY A 47 7.65 24.30 20.64
N SER A 48 7.30 24.91 21.78
CA SER A 48 8.19 25.82 22.50
C SER A 48 9.25 25.07 23.30
N LEU A 49 10.44 25.67 23.42
CA LEU A 49 11.50 25.20 24.31
C LEU A 49 11.04 25.30 25.77
N ILE A 50 11.10 24.18 26.49
CA ILE A 50 10.80 24.11 27.93
C ILE A 50 12.09 24.10 28.76
N ALA A 51 13.07 23.31 28.33
CA ALA A 51 14.33 23.17 29.06
C ALA A 51 15.46 22.81 28.10
N GLN A 52 16.69 23.04 28.54
CA GLN A 52 17.87 22.71 27.77
C GLN A 52 18.98 22.21 28.71
N THR A 53 19.61 21.11 28.32
CA THR A 53 20.80 20.56 28.99
C THR A 53 22.02 20.71 28.07
N SER A 54 23.18 20.21 28.48
CA SER A 54 24.36 20.17 27.63
C SER A 54 24.24 19.18 26.46
N SER A 55 23.37 18.17 26.58
CA SER A 55 23.26 17.04 25.63
C SER A 55 21.97 17.05 24.82
N TYR A 56 20.92 17.74 25.26
CA TYR A 56 19.65 17.81 24.54
C TYR A 56 18.83 19.07 24.86
N SER A 57 17.83 19.35 24.04
CA SER A 57 16.80 20.35 24.29
C SER A 57 15.42 19.71 24.36
N ILE A 58 14.58 20.22 25.25
CA ILE A 58 13.25 19.68 25.55
C ILE A 58 12.20 20.68 25.08
N HIS A 59 11.25 20.22 24.28
CA HIS A 59 10.19 21.02 23.66
C HIS A 59 8.81 20.41 23.95
N SER A 60 7.76 21.23 23.87
CA SER A 60 6.38 20.73 23.86
C SER A 60 5.47 21.67 23.07
N LYS A 61 4.56 21.09 22.29
CA LYS A 61 3.45 21.83 21.67
C LYS A 61 2.48 22.39 22.70
N SER A 62 2.43 21.79 23.90
CA SER A 62 1.61 22.27 25.02
C SER A 62 2.28 23.41 25.78
N ALA A 63 3.51 23.81 25.45
CA ALA A 63 4.20 24.90 26.13
C ALA A 63 3.98 26.24 25.44
N ILE A 64 3.61 27.25 26.23
CA ILE A 64 3.59 28.66 25.85
C ILE A 64 4.53 29.44 26.77
N THR A 65 5.06 30.57 26.31
CA THR A 65 5.89 31.42 27.17
C THR A 65 5.00 32.42 27.92
N GLN A 66 4.93 32.32 29.23
CA GLN A 66 4.26 33.29 30.10
C GLN A 66 5.27 33.87 31.09
N SER A 67 5.43 35.20 31.07
CA SER A 67 6.40 35.91 31.93
C SER A 67 7.85 35.39 31.78
N GLY A 68 8.22 34.94 30.58
CA GLY A 68 9.56 34.39 30.29
C GLY A 68 9.78 32.95 30.78
N ALA A 69 8.78 32.31 31.37
CA ALA A 69 8.83 30.90 31.74
C ALA A 69 7.91 30.07 30.82
N PRO A 70 8.30 28.83 30.47
CA PRO A 70 7.41 27.91 29.77
C PRO A 70 6.32 27.45 30.74
N VAL A 71 5.07 27.68 30.37
CA VAL A 71 3.90 27.20 31.10
C VAL A 71 3.06 26.34 30.18
N CYS A 72 2.37 25.36 30.75
CA CYS A 72 1.41 24.56 30.04
C CYS A 72 0.27 25.44 29.56
N LYS A 73 -0.07 25.35 28.28
CA LYS A 73 -1.28 25.92 27.73
C LYS A 73 -2.45 25.16 28.36
N SER A 74 -2.99 25.68 29.45
CA SER A 74 -4.24 25.18 30.02
C SER A 74 -5.36 25.58 29.07
N GLU A 75 -5.70 24.70 28.12
CA GLU A 75 -6.95 24.87 27.40
C GLU A 75 -8.09 24.59 28.38
N ASP A 76 -8.89 25.62 28.65
CA ASP A 76 -9.98 25.61 29.60
C ASP A 76 -10.92 24.41 29.36
N SER A 77 -10.84 23.42 30.26
CA SER A 77 -11.75 22.29 30.42
C SER A 77 -11.80 21.22 29.29
N THR A 78 -12.07 19.98 29.69
CA THR A 78 -12.41 18.83 28.81
C THR A 78 -13.56 19.14 27.84
N ALA A 79 -14.42 20.12 28.15
CA ALA A 79 -15.48 20.58 27.25
C ALA A 79 -14.91 21.35 26.04
N GLY A 80 -13.83 22.13 26.22
CA GLY A 80 -13.14 22.84 25.14
C GLY A 80 -12.41 21.89 24.19
N GLY A 81 -11.77 20.83 24.71
CA GLY A 81 -11.07 19.83 23.90
C GLY A 81 -11.98 19.09 22.92
N ASN A 82 -13.17 18.66 23.37
CA ASN A 82 -14.15 18.01 22.49
C ASN A 82 -14.64 18.94 21.38
N ALA A 83 -14.92 20.21 21.70
CA ALA A 83 -15.34 21.20 20.72
C ALA A 83 -14.23 21.46 19.68
N ARG A 84 -12.96 21.54 20.13
CA ARG A 84 -11.81 21.71 19.23
C ARG A 84 -11.57 20.50 18.34
N ILE A 85 -11.69 19.27 18.86
CA ILE A 85 -11.58 18.06 18.05
C ILE A 85 -12.71 18.01 17.01
N ALA A 86 -13.93 18.38 17.38
CA ALA A 86 -15.05 18.46 16.44
C ALA A 86 -14.83 19.53 15.35
N GLU A 87 -14.24 20.68 15.70
CA GLU A 87 -13.83 21.73 14.75
C GLU A 87 -12.76 21.22 13.78
N ILE A 88 -11.71 20.56 14.29
CA ILE A 88 -10.65 19.97 13.46
C ILE A 88 -11.21 18.85 12.56
N ASP A 89 -12.11 18.00 13.06
CA ASP A 89 -12.76 16.95 12.27
C ASP A 89 -13.69 17.53 11.19
N ALA A 90 -14.34 18.67 11.46
CA ALA A 90 -15.08 19.40 10.44
C ALA A 90 -14.12 20.00 9.39
N ARG A 91 -12.97 20.52 9.81
CA ARG A 91 -11.96 21.07 8.91
C ARG A 91 -11.29 20.02 8.04
N ILE A 92 -10.99 18.83 8.58
CA ILE A 92 -10.47 17.69 7.81
C ILE A 92 -11.47 17.31 6.71
N ARG A 93 -12.75 17.15 7.06
CA ARG A 93 -13.80 16.85 6.07
C ARG A 93 -13.92 17.94 5.01
N GLN A 94 -13.88 19.20 5.41
CA GLN A 94 -13.88 20.33 4.48
C GLN A 94 -12.69 20.27 3.51
N VAL A 95 -11.48 20.01 4.01
CA VAL A 95 -10.26 19.92 3.19
C VAL A 95 -10.33 18.72 2.23
N GLU A 96 -10.89 17.59 2.66
CA GLU A 96 -11.13 16.42 1.80
C GLU A 96 -12.18 16.71 0.71
N GLU A 97 -13.25 17.44 1.03
CA GLU A 97 -14.26 17.90 0.07
C GLU A 97 -13.69 18.94 -0.92
N GLU A 98 -12.87 19.88 -0.44
CA GLU A 98 -12.15 20.87 -1.27
C GLU A 98 -11.18 20.16 -2.22
N TYR A 99 -10.42 19.16 -1.74
CA TYR A 99 -9.55 18.33 -2.58
C TYR A 99 -10.35 17.58 -3.65
N ALA A 100 -11.45 16.91 -3.28
CA ALA A 100 -12.29 16.19 -4.23
C ALA A 100 -12.90 17.14 -5.28
N THR A 101 -13.35 18.32 -4.86
CA THR A 101 -13.89 19.34 -5.76
C THR A 101 -12.82 19.86 -6.71
N ALA A 102 -11.63 20.19 -6.20
CA ALA A 102 -10.51 20.64 -7.02
C ALA A 102 -10.04 19.56 -8.00
N HIS A 103 -10.06 18.29 -7.59
CA HIS A 103 -9.74 17.16 -8.45
C HIS A 103 -10.77 16.98 -9.59
N ASN A 104 -12.06 17.16 -9.29
CA ASN A 104 -13.12 17.10 -10.30
C ASN A 104 -13.05 18.30 -11.27
N ASP A 105 -12.89 19.52 -10.76
CA ASP A 105 -12.70 20.73 -11.58
C ASP A 105 -11.48 20.58 -12.48
N PHE A 106 -10.41 19.99 -11.97
CA PHE A 106 -9.22 19.68 -12.75
C PHE A 106 -9.53 18.70 -13.90
N ALA A 107 -10.32 17.64 -13.65
CA ALA A 107 -10.74 16.71 -14.70
C ALA A 107 -11.60 17.41 -15.76
N ASP A 108 -12.51 18.29 -15.34
CA ASP A 108 -13.37 19.08 -16.22
C ASP A 108 -12.56 20.08 -17.05
N ARG A 109 -11.61 20.80 -16.44
CA ARG A 109 -10.67 21.71 -17.13
C ARG A 109 -9.79 20.95 -18.12
N LYS A 110 -9.29 19.76 -17.76
CA LYS A 110 -8.52 18.90 -18.66
C LYS A 110 -9.37 18.47 -19.86
N SER A 111 -10.63 18.10 -19.64
CA SER A 111 -11.58 17.77 -20.71
C SER A 111 -11.90 18.98 -21.60
N ALA A 112 -12.19 20.13 -20.99
CA ALA A 112 -12.52 21.38 -21.67
C ALA A 112 -11.33 21.94 -22.47
N ALA A 113 -10.10 21.77 -21.99
CA ALA A 113 -8.88 22.18 -22.72
C ALA A 113 -8.58 21.27 -23.92
N ARG A 114 -8.95 19.99 -23.83
CA ARG A 114 -8.81 19.02 -24.92
C ARG A 114 -9.81 19.28 -26.06
N SER A 115 -11.05 19.64 -25.73
CA SER A 115 -12.14 19.85 -26.70
C SER A 115 -11.82 20.81 -27.86
N PRO A 116 -11.33 22.05 -27.65
CA PRO A 116 -11.00 22.97 -28.73
C PRO A 116 -9.79 22.51 -29.55
N ILE A 117 -8.89 21.71 -28.97
CA ILE A 117 -7.75 21.15 -29.71
C ILE A 117 -8.23 20.06 -30.65
N TYR A 118 -9.20 19.24 -30.23
CA TYR A 118 -9.85 18.28 -31.12
C TYR A 118 -10.72 18.96 -32.18
N ALA A 119 -11.38 20.07 -31.83
CA ALA A 119 -12.24 20.83 -32.75
C ALA A 119 -11.47 21.69 -33.76
N ASP A 120 -10.23 22.08 -33.45
CA ASP A 120 -9.39 22.89 -34.34
C ASP A 120 -8.81 22.06 -35.48
N ARG A 121 -9.58 22.01 -36.58
CA ARG A 121 -9.20 21.34 -37.83
C ARG A 121 -8.01 22.00 -38.53
N THR A 122 -7.59 23.20 -38.11
CA THR A 122 -6.44 23.91 -38.72
C THR A 122 -5.10 23.40 -38.18
N LEU A 123 -5.09 22.75 -37.01
CA LEU A 123 -3.89 22.14 -36.45
C LEU A 123 -3.59 20.79 -37.10
N SER A 124 -2.32 20.57 -37.49
CA SER A 124 -1.84 19.25 -37.88
C SER A 124 -1.95 18.27 -36.69
N ARG A 125 -2.07 16.98 -36.96
CA ARG A 125 -2.16 15.95 -35.92
C ARG A 125 -0.98 16.00 -34.95
N SER A 126 0.26 16.13 -35.45
CA SER A 126 1.44 16.25 -34.56
C SER A 126 1.43 17.53 -33.72
N ALA A 127 0.85 18.63 -34.20
CA ALA A 127 0.70 19.85 -33.44
C ALA A 127 -0.39 19.72 -32.35
N ARG A 128 -1.47 18.98 -32.63
CA ARG A 128 -2.49 18.61 -31.64
C ARG A 128 -1.91 17.69 -30.58
N ASP A 129 -1.21 16.63 -30.96
CA ASP A 129 -0.60 15.66 -30.04
C ASP A 129 0.44 16.34 -29.13
N LYS A 130 1.29 17.20 -29.70
CA LYS A 130 2.23 18.01 -28.92
C LYS A 130 1.52 18.92 -27.93
N LYS A 131 0.49 19.65 -28.37
CA LYS A 131 -0.28 20.56 -27.51
C LYS A 131 -1.07 19.81 -26.44
N LEU A 132 -1.53 18.58 -26.74
CA LEU A 132 -2.18 17.69 -25.78
C LEU A 132 -1.19 17.13 -24.75
N SER A 133 0.05 16.81 -25.14
CA SER A 133 1.12 16.38 -24.23
C SER A 133 1.49 17.52 -23.28
N GLU A 134 1.79 18.71 -23.81
CA GLU A 134 2.13 19.91 -23.01
C GLU A 134 1.01 20.24 -22.01
N ILE A 135 -0.25 20.11 -22.43
CA ILE A 135 -1.39 20.29 -21.55
C ILE A 135 -1.51 19.17 -20.52
N SER A 136 -1.31 17.90 -20.90
CA SER A 136 -1.39 16.78 -19.95
C SER A 136 -0.29 16.87 -18.88
N GLU A 137 0.94 17.18 -19.28
CA GLU A 137 2.09 17.38 -18.38
C GLU A 137 1.85 18.56 -17.43
N SER A 138 1.40 19.70 -17.95
CA SER A 138 1.06 20.87 -17.12
C SER A 138 -0.03 20.55 -16.11
N PHE A 139 -1.04 19.79 -16.51
CA PHE A 139 -2.09 19.34 -15.62
C PHE A 139 -1.53 18.35 -14.60
N GLU A 140 -0.77 17.32 -14.99
CA GLU A 140 -0.21 16.34 -14.06
C GLU A 140 0.66 16.98 -12.98
N GLU A 141 1.44 18.00 -13.33
CA GLU A 141 2.19 18.81 -12.38
C GLU A 141 1.30 19.61 -11.43
N GLU A 142 0.26 20.29 -11.94
CA GLU A 142 -0.73 20.98 -11.09
C GLU A 142 -1.43 19.99 -10.14
N ARG A 143 -1.77 18.77 -10.61
CA ARG A 143 -2.35 17.71 -9.77
C ARG A 143 -1.39 17.24 -8.70
N ARG A 144 -0.11 17.08 -9.02
CA ARG A 144 0.94 16.68 -8.07
C ARG A 144 1.09 17.73 -6.96
N LEU A 145 1.24 19.00 -7.33
CA LEU A 145 1.34 20.11 -6.39
C LEU A 145 0.08 20.24 -5.50
N LEU A 146 -1.10 20.06 -6.10
CA LEU A 146 -2.36 20.00 -5.37
C LEU A 146 -2.33 18.87 -4.34
N HIS A 147 -1.98 17.66 -4.75
CA HIS A 147 -1.91 16.50 -3.86
C HIS A 147 -0.91 16.70 -2.71
N GLU A 148 0.27 17.24 -2.98
CA GLU A 148 1.28 17.56 -1.96
C GLU A 148 0.76 18.60 -0.96
N HIS A 149 0.12 19.67 -1.44
CA HIS A 149 -0.47 20.71 -0.60
C HIS A 149 -1.53 20.14 0.36
N TYR A 150 -2.49 19.39 -0.18
CA TYR A 150 -3.57 18.80 0.62
C TYR A 150 -3.08 17.72 1.57
N THR A 151 -2.08 16.93 1.17
CA THR A 151 -1.47 15.92 2.05
C THR A 151 -0.78 16.58 3.24
N SER A 152 0.03 17.62 3.00
CA SER A 152 0.66 18.40 4.08
C SER A 152 -0.37 19.00 5.02
N LEU A 153 -1.42 19.63 4.49
CA LEU A 153 -2.48 20.25 5.29
C LEU A 153 -3.25 19.22 6.14
N LEU A 154 -3.53 18.04 5.58
CA LEU A 154 -4.17 16.95 6.31
C LEU A 154 -3.27 16.38 7.41
N GLU A 155 -1.97 16.27 7.16
CA GLU A 155 -1.01 15.88 8.19
C GLU A 155 -0.97 16.88 9.35
N ASP A 156 -0.94 18.18 9.05
CA ASP A 156 -0.97 19.24 10.06
C ASP A 156 -2.26 19.20 10.90
N LEU A 157 -3.42 19.03 10.26
CA LEU A 157 -4.71 18.90 10.95
C LEU A 157 -4.78 17.62 11.80
N ARG A 158 -4.23 16.51 11.32
CA ARG A 158 -4.16 15.26 12.08
C ARG A 158 -3.22 15.38 13.28
N ASP A 159 -2.12 16.11 13.14
CA ASP A 159 -1.22 16.47 14.23
C ASP A 159 -1.89 17.36 15.28
N GLU A 160 -2.65 18.35 14.83
CA GLU A 160 -3.44 19.20 15.70
C GLU A 160 -4.50 18.39 16.45
N ARG A 161 -5.21 17.50 15.75
CA ARG A 161 -6.20 16.58 16.33
C ARG A 161 -5.57 15.68 17.39
N ARG A 162 -4.40 15.10 17.11
CA ARG A 162 -3.64 14.28 18.07
C ARG A 162 -3.26 15.08 19.31
N SER A 163 -2.81 16.32 19.11
CA SER A 163 -2.44 17.23 20.21
C SER A 163 -3.66 17.58 21.07
N ALA A 164 -4.80 17.89 20.45
CA ALA A 164 -6.05 18.19 21.16
C ALA A 164 -6.58 16.98 21.94
N ARG A 165 -6.53 15.78 21.35
CA ARG A 165 -6.85 14.53 22.06
C ARG A 165 -5.93 14.26 23.22
N SER A 166 -4.62 14.49 23.03
CA SER A 166 -3.63 14.31 24.10
C SER A 166 -3.98 15.18 25.30
N VAL A 167 -4.30 16.47 25.07
CA VAL A 167 -4.76 17.38 26.13
C VAL A 167 -6.06 16.90 26.78
N GLN A 168 -7.04 16.45 25.99
CA GLN A 168 -8.31 15.91 26.49
C GLN A 168 -8.10 14.71 27.43
N ASP A 169 -7.20 13.80 27.06
CA ASP A 169 -6.92 12.58 27.80
C ASP A 169 -6.05 12.83 29.06
N GLY A 170 -5.72 14.10 29.35
CA GLY A 170 -4.82 14.45 30.45
C GLY A 170 -3.37 14.05 30.15
N SER A 171 -2.99 13.98 28.88
CA SER A 171 -1.64 13.64 28.45
C SER A 171 -0.91 14.83 27.84
N ILE A 172 0.41 14.86 27.99
CA ILE A 172 1.29 15.90 27.41
C ILE A 172 2.32 15.22 26.51
N GLY A 173 2.57 15.80 25.34
CA GLY A 173 3.70 15.43 24.50
C GLY A 173 4.95 16.26 24.83
N ILE A 174 6.05 15.58 25.15
CA ILE A 174 7.38 16.17 25.31
C ILE A 174 8.29 15.63 24.21
N ILE A 175 9.04 16.52 23.55
CA ILE A 175 9.95 16.18 22.47
C ILE A 175 11.37 16.54 22.89
N ILE A 176 12.27 15.55 22.86
CA ILE A 176 13.69 15.73 23.19
C ILE A 176 14.50 15.69 21.90
N LEU A 177 15.17 16.81 21.58
CA LEU A 177 16.15 16.88 20.49
C LEU A 177 17.55 16.66 21.05
N HIS A 178 18.14 15.53 20.71
CA HIS A 178 19.47 15.12 21.14
C HIS A 178 20.56 15.69 20.24
N ARG A 179 21.65 16.15 20.86
CA ARG A 179 22.90 16.55 20.21
C ARG A 179 24.05 15.79 20.88
N PRO A 180 24.25 14.49 20.54
CA PRO A 180 25.32 13.71 21.14
C PRO A 180 26.67 14.33 20.79
N ALA A 181 27.60 14.36 21.75
CA ALA A 181 28.93 14.92 21.59
C ALA A 181 29.82 14.05 20.67
N SER A 182 29.49 12.76 20.52
CA SER A 182 30.12 11.86 19.56
C SER A 182 29.10 10.99 18.84
N ARG A 183 29.46 10.44 17.67
CA ARG A 183 28.52 9.60 16.91
C ARG A 183 28.17 8.28 17.60
N THR A 184 29.02 7.80 18.50
CA THR A 184 28.84 6.52 19.22
C THR A 184 28.22 6.70 20.60
N GLU A 185 28.00 7.94 21.04
CA GLU A 185 27.32 8.22 22.29
C GLU A 185 25.84 7.86 22.17
N THR A 186 25.31 7.19 23.20
CA THR A 186 23.90 6.84 23.24
C THR A 186 23.08 8.06 23.65
N ILE A 187 22.06 8.39 22.85
CA ILE A 187 21.15 9.51 23.19
C ILE A 187 20.22 9.20 24.36
N LEU A 188 20.14 7.92 24.74
CA LEU A 188 19.31 7.45 25.82
C LEU A 188 20.04 6.31 26.53
N PRO A 189 20.65 6.55 27.71
CA PRO A 189 21.26 5.48 28.47
C PRO A 189 20.16 4.56 29.01
N LEU A 190 20.23 3.28 28.64
CA LEU A 190 19.26 2.26 29.06
C LEU A 190 19.81 1.42 30.22
N GLN A 191 18.91 0.97 31.10
CA GLN A 191 19.15 0.02 32.16
C GLN A 191 17.98 -0.97 32.19
N ASN A 192 18.26 -2.25 31.88
CA ASN A 192 17.23 -3.30 31.74
C ASN A 192 16.16 -2.94 30.68
N GLY A 193 16.60 -2.37 29.56
CA GLY A 193 15.75 -1.92 28.45
C GLY A 193 14.99 -0.59 28.69
N ALA A 194 14.87 -0.13 29.92
CA ALA A 194 14.23 1.14 30.26
C ALA A 194 15.25 2.28 30.30
N PRO A 195 14.83 3.56 30.13
CA PRO A 195 15.69 4.70 30.43
C PRO A 195 16.28 4.58 31.84
N SER A 196 17.58 4.81 31.98
CA SER A 196 18.27 4.68 33.26
C SER A 196 17.67 5.60 34.33
N ASN A 197 17.74 5.19 35.59
CA ASN A 197 17.25 6.03 36.70
C ASN A 197 17.93 7.40 36.75
N GLY A 198 19.21 7.48 36.34
CA GLY A 198 19.93 8.75 36.22
C GLY A 198 19.32 9.69 35.18
N PHE A 199 19.03 9.17 33.99
CA PHE A 199 18.34 9.92 32.95
C PHE A 199 16.94 10.36 33.37
N ILE A 200 16.16 9.47 34.01
CA ILE A 200 14.83 9.82 34.49
C ILE A 200 14.89 10.90 35.58
N ALA A 201 15.90 10.88 36.46
CA ALA A 201 16.10 11.91 37.48
C ALA A 201 16.45 13.27 36.86
N GLU A 202 17.37 13.31 35.90
CA GLU A 202 17.75 14.52 35.16
C GLU A 202 16.58 15.09 34.35
N LEU A 203 15.83 14.21 33.69
CA LEU A 203 14.63 14.60 32.95
C LEU A 203 13.61 15.22 33.90
N ASN A 204 13.34 14.56 35.03
CA ASN A 204 12.44 15.08 36.07
C ASN A 204 12.86 16.47 36.57
N GLU A 205 14.14 16.67 36.84
CA GLU A 205 14.66 17.98 37.26
C GLU A 205 14.43 19.04 36.17
N SER A 206 14.67 18.69 34.91
CA SER A 206 14.54 19.59 33.77
C SER A 206 13.10 20.00 33.46
N VAL A 207 12.13 19.10 33.66
CA VAL A 207 10.73 19.36 33.29
C VAL A 207 9.79 19.63 34.47
N ALA A 208 10.26 19.52 35.72
CA ALA A 208 9.42 19.67 36.92
C ALA A 208 8.62 20.98 36.95
N SER A 209 9.28 22.12 36.67
CA SER A 209 8.64 23.44 36.68
C SER A 209 7.54 23.56 35.64
N PHE A 210 7.72 22.94 34.47
CA PHE A 210 6.71 22.91 33.42
C PHE A 210 5.55 21.97 33.78
N ILE A 211 5.85 20.76 34.26
CA ILE A 211 4.82 19.78 34.66
C ILE A 211 3.92 20.34 35.76
N GLU A 212 4.48 21.10 36.71
CA GLU A 212 3.72 21.75 37.77
C GLU A 212 2.64 22.71 37.24
N THR A 213 2.87 23.31 36.06
CA THR A 213 1.89 24.18 35.40
C THR A 213 0.83 23.43 34.60
N CYS A 214 1.01 22.13 34.37
CA CYS A 214 0.07 21.30 33.61
C CYS A 214 -0.99 20.65 34.53
N SER A 215 -1.77 21.48 35.23
CA SER A 215 -2.82 20.99 36.14
C SER A 215 -3.81 20.08 35.41
N GLY A 216 -3.94 18.82 35.85
CA GLY A 216 -4.86 17.84 35.28
C GLY A 216 -4.23 16.82 34.34
N ALA A 217 -2.95 17.01 33.97
CA ALA A 217 -2.22 15.98 33.26
C ALA A 217 -1.78 14.87 34.22
N ASN A 218 -2.07 13.62 33.86
CA ASN A 218 -1.64 12.43 34.59
C ASN A 218 -0.66 11.57 33.77
N LEU A 219 -0.43 11.93 32.50
CA LEU A 219 0.37 11.15 31.56
C LEU A 219 1.28 12.05 30.72
N VAL A 220 2.47 11.55 30.37
CA VAL A 220 3.42 12.21 29.47
C VAL A 220 3.96 11.21 28.47
N TYR A 221 3.94 11.58 27.20
CA TYR A 221 4.65 10.89 26.13
C TYR A 221 5.94 11.65 25.82
N VAL A 222 7.08 10.96 25.90
CA VAL A 222 8.38 11.54 25.59
C VAL A 222 8.88 10.96 24.27
N TYR A 223 9.10 11.82 23.28
CA TYR A 223 9.56 11.45 21.94
C TYR A 223 11.01 11.91 21.74
N HIS A 224 11.89 11.01 21.35
CA HIS A 224 13.32 11.28 21.19
C HIS A 224 13.66 11.45 19.71
N TYR A 225 14.37 12.52 19.36
CA TYR A 225 14.85 12.80 18.00
C TYR A 225 16.33 13.15 18.04
N TYR A 226 17.04 12.89 16.94
CA TYR A 226 18.31 13.56 16.68
C TYR A 226 18.05 14.95 16.15
N GLN A 227 18.72 15.98 16.69
CA GLN A 227 18.55 17.36 16.21
C GLN A 227 18.81 17.49 14.70
N ASP A 228 19.85 16.79 14.22
CA ASP A 228 20.41 16.97 12.89
C ASP A 228 20.31 15.72 12.00
N ALA A 229 19.50 14.73 12.39
CA ALA A 229 19.28 13.52 11.59
C ALA A 229 17.78 13.21 11.41
N PHE A 230 17.46 12.60 10.27
CA PHE A 230 16.11 12.30 9.80
C PHE A 230 16.08 10.88 9.24
N ARG A 231 14.94 10.20 9.36
CA ARG A 231 14.74 8.88 8.76
C ARG A 231 14.63 9.01 7.23
N TYR A 232 15.08 7.98 6.52
CA TYR A 232 15.02 7.90 5.06
C TYR A 232 13.62 7.45 4.62
N GLY A 233 13.01 8.16 3.66
CA GLY A 233 11.69 7.83 3.08
C GLY A 233 10.50 7.94 4.04
N GLU A 234 10.75 7.94 5.34
CA GLU A 234 9.80 8.22 6.38
C GLU A 234 9.90 9.70 6.74
N GLY A 235 8.76 10.39 6.87
CA GLY A 235 8.76 11.78 7.36
C GLY A 235 9.45 11.96 8.71
N ASP A 236 9.32 13.14 9.30
CA ASP A 236 9.99 13.47 10.57
C ASP A 236 9.40 12.71 11.77
N LYS A 237 9.82 11.45 11.92
CA LYS A 237 9.36 10.53 12.96
C LYS A 237 10.37 10.44 14.10
N PRO A 238 9.89 10.19 15.34
CA PRO A 238 10.78 10.00 16.47
C PRO A 238 11.63 8.74 16.29
N VAL A 239 12.80 8.77 16.90
CA VAL A 239 13.72 7.63 16.99
C VAL A 239 13.11 6.57 17.91
N ILE A 240 12.68 6.99 19.10
CA ILE A 240 12.03 6.16 20.12
C ILE A 240 11.08 7.02 20.96
N SER A 241 10.08 6.40 21.58
CA SER A 241 9.19 7.07 22.53
C SER A 241 8.91 6.23 23.78
N PHE A 242 8.59 6.91 24.87
CA PHE A 242 8.24 6.31 26.16
C PHE A 242 7.04 6.99 26.78
N ARG A 243 6.28 6.21 27.55
CA ARG A 243 5.12 6.67 28.30
C ARG A 243 5.42 6.75 29.80
N TYR A 244 5.11 7.89 30.41
CA TYR A 244 5.30 8.17 31.83
C TYR A 244 3.99 8.59 32.49
N ASN A 245 3.73 8.15 33.72
CA ASN A 245 2.74 8.73 34.60
C ASN A 245 3.32 9.99 35.24
N ILE A 246 2.46 10.94 35.58
CA ILE A 246 2.81 12.05 36.46
C ILE A 246 2.36 11.71 37.88
N GLU A 247 3.32 11.49 38.78
CA GLU A 247 3.11 11.19 40.19
C GLU A 247 3.87 12.22 41.03
N ASN A 248 3.16 13.02 41.83
CA ASN A 248 3.76 14.10 42.62
C ASN A 248 4.65 15.05 41.80
N ASN A 249 4.14 15.49 40.64
CA ASN A 249 4.86 16.33 39.66
C ASN A 249 6.16 15.70 39.13
N ARG A 250 6.27 14.37 39.17
CA ARG A 250 7.41 13.61 38.63
C ARG A 250 6.95 12.55 37.65
N LEU A 251 7.74 12.37 36.60
CA LEU A 251 7.64 11.31 35.62
C LEU A 251 8.01 9.96 36.24
N SER A 252 7.08 9.02 36.18
CA SER A 252 7.22 7.62 36.57
C SER A 252 7.00 6.75 35.33
N LEU A 253 8.01 5.98 34.90
CA LEU A 253 7.95 5.20 33.67
C LEU A 253 6.87 4.10 33.76
N VAL A 254 5.96 4.05 32.79
CA VAL A 254 4.83 3.10 32.80
C VAL A 254 5.11 1.88 31.95
N ALA A 255 5.48 2.11 30.69
CA ALA A 255 5.69 1.06 29.71
C ALA A 255 6.33 1.61 28.44
N CYS A 256 6.85 0.66 27.68
CA CYS A 256 7.34 0.81 26.33
C CYS A 256 6.17 0.63 25.33
N ASP A 257 5.82 1.68 24.58
CA ASP A 257 4.57 1.75 23.80
C ASP A 257 4.74 1.58 22.28
N THR A 258 5.96 1.73 21.75
CA THR A 258 6.24 1.52 20.32
C THR A 258 6.80 0.13 20.03
N PRO A 259 6.51 -0.45 18.83
CA PRO A 259 7.18 -1.66 18.36
C PRO A 259 8.70 -1.56 18.42
N MET A 260 9.25 -0.39 18.07
CA MET A 260 10.69 -0.10 18.10
C MET A 260 11.25 -0.19 19.53
N CYS A 261 10.58 0.43 20.49
CA CYS A 261 10.97 0.33 21.88
C CYS A 261 10.94 -1.15 22.34
N ARG A 262 9.94 -1.95 21.92
CA ARG A 262 9.89 -3.39 22.26
C ARG A 262 11.08 -4.16 21.68
N THR A 263 11.51 -3.81 20.47
CA THR A 263 12.73 -4.36 19.85
C THR A 263 13.97 -3.96 20.64
N VAL A 264 14.12 -2.69 21.02
CA VAL A 264 15.24 -2.20 21.84
C VAL A 264 15.26 -2.84 23.23
N MET A 265 14.09 -3.06 23.84
CA MET A 265 13.96 -3.81 25.10
C MET A 265 14.43 -5.27 24.94
N ALA A 266 14.12 -5.90 23.80
CA ALA A 266 14.51 -7.28 23.53
C ALA A 266 16.02 -7.45 23.31
N THR A 267 16.72 -6.43 22.77
CA THR A 267 18.18 -6.44 22.60
C THR A 267 18.96 -6.01 23.85
N GLN A 268 18.25 -5.75 24.96
CA GLN A 268 18.79 -5.33 26.27
C GLN A 268 19.56 -4.00 26.29
N GLY A 269 19.70 -3.27 25.17
CA GLY A 269 20.17 -1.87 25.14
C GLY A 269 21.57 -1.59 25.72
N ASN A 270 22.32 -2.62 26.14
CA ASN A 270 23.53 -2.47 26.96
C ASN A 270 24.82 -2.40 26.15
N SER A 271 24.77 -2.61 24.83
CA SER A 271 25.95 -2.54 23.97
C SER A 271 26.22 -1.09 23.53
N ALA A 272 27.45 -0.62 23.75
CA ALA A 272 27.91 0.64 23.17
C ALA A 272 28.24 0.51 21.67
N ASP A 273 28.14 -0.70 21.09
CA ASP A 273 28.33 -0.92 19.67
C ASP A 273 27.11 -0.36 18.89
N PRO A 274 27.33 0.61 17.97
CA PRO A 274 26.29 1.17 17.12
C PRO A 274 25.47 0.12 16.36
N ARG A 275 26.05 -1.05 16.07
CA ARG A 275 25.40 -2.13 15.32
C ARG A 275 24.36 -2.88 16.14
N ASP A 276 24.54 -2.95 17.47
CA ASP A 276 23.62 -3.62 18.39
C ASP A 276 22.47 -2.69 18.81
N ASN A 277 22.64 -1.38 18.61
CA ASN A 277 21.68 -0.34 18.98
C ASN A 277 21.56 0.73 17.88
N PRO A 278 21.07 0.36 16.67
CA PRO A 278 21.05 1.24 15.52
C PRO A 278 20.28 2.53 15.81
N ASP A 279 19.20 2.51 16.58
CA ASP A 279 18.45 3.75 16.84
C ASP A 279 19.06 4.63 17.95
N LEU A 280 19.82 4.08 18.90
CA LEU A 280 20.26 4.82 20.09
C LEU A 280 21.57 5.56 19.94
N THR A 281 22.36 5.28 18.91
CA THR A 281 23.58 6.03 18.59
C THR A 281 23.43 6.72 17.24
N LEU A 282 24.00 7.91 17.09
CA LEU A 282 23.92 8.62 15.80
C LEU A 282 24.61 7.84 14.68
N ALA A 283 25.71 7.14 14.98
CA ALA A 283 26.42 6.26 14.05
C ALA A 283 25.53 5.10 13.58
N GLY A 284 24.90 4.40 14.51
CA GLY A 284 24.00 3.28 14.19
C GLY A 284 22.77 3.76 13.43
N PHE A 285 22.28 4.97 13.74
CA PHE A 285 21.08 5.52 13.13
C PHE A 285 21.37 5.85 11.68
N ILE A 286 22.50 6.53 11.44
CA ILE A 286 22.98 6.81 10.10
C ILE A 286 23.23 5.50 9.35
N GLU A 287 23.90 4.51 9.95
CA GLU A 287 24.17 3.22 9.30
C GLU A 287 22.88 2.48 8.91
N ASN A 288 21.88 2.44 9.79
CA ASN A 288 20.60 1.79 9.52
C ASN A 288 19.82 2.53 8.43
N GLU A 289 19.73 3.86 8.50
CA GLU A 289 19.05 4.66 7.48
C GLU A 289 19.82 4.64 6.14
N LEU A 290 21.15 4.45 6.18
CA LEU A 290 21.94 4.18 4.99
C LEU A 290 21.65 2.81 4.41
N VAL A 291 21.58 1.77 5.23
CA VAL A 291 21.20 0.43 4.77
C VAL A 291 19.79 0.46 4.18
N LYS A 292 18.86 1.22 4.74
CA LYS A 292 17.54 1.46 4.13
C LYS A 292 17.65 2.18 2.80
N ALA A 293 18.43 3.24 2.70
CA ALA A 293 18.67 3.95 1.45
C ALA A 293 19.41 3.10 0.40
N GLU A 294 20.31 2.22 0.84
CA GLU A 294 21.04 1.26 0.00
C GLU A 294 20.14 0.13 -0.47
N ASN A 295 19.30 -0.43 0.40
CA ASN A 295 18.29 -1.44 0.08
C ASN A 295 17.16 -0.85 -0.77
N ALA A 296 16.89 0.45 -0.63
CA ALA A 296 16.03 1.20 -1.54
C ALA A 296 16.67 1.41 -2.92
N GLY A 297 17.95 1.04 -3.11
CA GLY A 297 18.62 1.04 -4.42
C GLY A 297 19.10 2.41 -4.91
N ASP A 298 18.64 3.50 -4.31
CA ASP A 298 18.52 4.77 -5.03
C ASP A 298 19.84 5.46 -5.46
N TYR A 299 20.98 5.22 -4.79
CA TYR A 299 22.22 5.97 -5.11
C TYR A 299 23.49 5.14 -5.31
N ARG A 300 23.78 4.16 -4.44
CA ARG A 300 25.00 3.34 -4.60
C ARG A 300 24.86 2.32 -5.73
N GLU A 301 23.67 1.76 -5.94
CA GLU A 301 23.43 0.95 -7.14
C GLU A 301 23.47 1.83 -8.38
N ALA A 302 22.87 3.03 -8.39
CA ALA A 302 22.99 3.96 -9.52
C ALA A 302 24.45 4.26 -9.90
N PHE A 303 25.34 4.44 -8.92
CA PHE A 303 26.78 4.68 -9.15
C PHE A 303 27.53 3.42 -9.64
N ALA A 304 27.26 2.25 -9.06
CA ALA A 304 27.85 0.98 -9.50
C ALA A 304 27.31 0.55 -10.89
N TYR A 305 26.04 0.83 -11.15
CA TYR A 305 25.32 0.68 -12.41
C TYR A 305 25.96 1.57 -13.48
N GLU A 306 26.29 2.82 -13.15
CA GLU A 306 27.04 3.74 -14.02
C GLU A 306 28.44 3.21 -14.39
N ALA A 307 29.20 2.69 -13.43
CA ALA A 307 30.52 2.11 -13.69
C ALA A 307 30.47 0.87 -14.59
N GLY A 308 29.32 0.18 -14.62
CA GLY A 308 29.03 -0.98 -15.47
C GLY A 308 28.34 -0.65 -16.80
N ARG A 309 28.08 0.62 -17.11
CA ARG A 309 27.34 1.00 -18.34
C ARG A 309 28.11 0.60 -19.60
N ARG A 310 27.42 -0.06 -20.51
CA ARG A 310 27.90 -0.50 -21.82
C ARG A 310 27.17 0.30 -22.89
N GLU A 311 27.91 0.76 -23.87
CA GLU A 311 27.32 1.49 -24.99
C GLU A 311 26.32 0.61 -25.75
N GLY A 312 25.14 1.15 -26.08
CA GLY A 312 24.09 0.41 -26.76
C GLY A 312 23.12 -0.36 -25.85
N ILE A 313 23.22 -0.21 -24.53
CA ILE A 313 22.23 -0.72 -23.57
C ILE A 313 21.49 0.48 -22.96
N VAL A 314 20.19 0.30 -22.69
CA VAL A 314 19.35 1.29 -22.01
C VAL A 314 19.50 1.14 -20.50
N TYR A 315 19.70 2.28 -19.83
CA TYR A 315 19.85 2.38 -18.39
C TYR A 315 18.79 3.33 -17.79
N ARG A 316 18.02 2.86 -16.81
CA ARG A 316 16.94 3.62 -16.15
C ARG A 316 17.11 3.57 -14.63
N PHE A 317 16.91 4.69 -13.95
CA PHE A 317 16.99 4.81 -12.49
C PHE A 317 15.63 4.54 -11.82
N ASP A 318 15.63 4.37 -10.50
CA ASP A 318 14.43 4.01 -9.72
C ASP A 318 13.25 4.98 -9.87
N PRO A 319 13.43 6.32 -9.97
CA PRO A 319 12.31 7.24 -10.21
C PRO A 319 11.55 6.96 -11.51
N TYR A 320 12.20 6.39 -12.53
CA TYR A 320 11.55 5.96 -13.75
C TYR A 320 10.64 4.74 -13.50
N TRP A 321 11.13 3.77 -12.71
CA TRP A 321 10.41 2.53 -12.41
C TRP A 321 9.26 2.72 -11.41
N ALA A 322 9.31 3.76 -10.57
CA ALA A 322 8.25 4.12 -9.64
C ALA A 322 6.91 4.46 -10.31
N ASN A 323 6.88 4.66 -11.63
CA ASN A 323 5.65 4.87 -12.40
C ASN A 323 4.90 3.57 -12.72
N TYR A 324 5.48 2.40 -12.39
CA TYR A 324 4.91 1.09 -12.68
C TYR A 324 4.76 0.29 -11.39
N ASP A 325 3.52 -0.02 -11.00
CA ASP A 325 3.25 -0.72 -9.74
C ASP A 325 3.65 -2.20 -9.84
N GLY A 326 4.30 -2.74 -8.80
CA GLY A 326 4.70 -4.16 -8.77
C GLY A 326 5.74 -4.55 -9.83
N PHE A 327 6.43 -3.60 -10.47
CA PHE A 327 7.30 -3.82 -11.63
C PHE A 327 8.72 -4.30 -11.30
N ASP A 328 9.04 -4.60 -10.03
CA ASP A 328 10.43 -4.89 -9.61
C ASP A 328 11.03 -6.10 -10.35
N ILE A 329 10.26 -7.14 -10.60
CA ILE A 329 10.75 -8.31 -11.37
C ILE A 329 11.04 -7.92 -12.82
N ALA A 330 10.13 -7.20 -13.48
CA ALA A 330 10.36 -6.73 -14.85
C ALA A 330 11.56 -5.76 -14.94
N ARG A 331 11.72 -4.87 -13.96
CA ARG A 331 12.91 -4.01 -13.81
C ARG A 331 14.19 -4.84 -13.69
N ARG A 332 14.24 -5.84 -12.81
CA ARG A 332 15.43 -6.70 -12.64
C ARG A 332 15.77 -7.46 -13.92
N ILE A 333 14.76 -7.98 -14.63
CA ILE A 333 14.95 -8.61 -15.94
C ILE A 333 15.49 -7.59 -16.96
N PHE A 334 14.94 -6.38 -17.00
CA PHE A 334 15.41 -5.30 -17.86
C PHE A 334 16.88 -4.97 -17.62
N GLU A 335 17.31 -4.90 -16.36
CA GLU A 335 18.70 -4.65 -15.93
C GLU A 335 19.64 -5.85 -16.16
N GLY A 336 19.10 -6.98 -16.61
CA GLY A 336 19.86 -8.20 -16.87
C GLY A 336 20.19 -9.03 -15.63
N ARG A 337 19.47 -8.81 -14.51
CA ARG A 337 19.56 -9.56 -13.26
C ARG A 337 18.52 -10.68 -13.23
N PHE A 338 18.76 -11.76 -13.99
CA PHE A 338 17.77 -12.82 -14.17
C PHE A 338 17.50 -13.67 -12.92
N GLY A 339 18.50 -13.86 -12.04
CA GLY A 339 18.38 -14.68 -10.84
C GLY A 339 17.74 -16.05 -11.13
N ASP A 340 16.95 -16.54 -10.17
CA ASP A 340 16.09 -17.72 -10.33
C ASP A 340 14.62 -17.33 -10.66
N TYR A 341 14.39 -16.09 -11.09
CA TYR A 341 13.04 -15.54 -11.28
C TYR A 341 12.23 -16.28 -12.35
N ARG A 342 12.88 -16.94 -13.32
CA ARG A 342 12.22 -17.67 -14.41
C ARG A 342 11.08 -18.58 -13.95
N ASN A 343 11.22 -19.20 -12.77
CA ASN A 343 10.27 -20.18 -12.26
C ASN A 343 9.16 -19.56 -11.38
N THR A 344 9.24 -18.26 -11.09
CA THR A 344 8.25 -17.56 -10.26
C THR A 344 6.96 -17.27 -11.05
N PRO A 345 5.79 -17.29 -10.41
CA PRO A 345 4.52 -16.88 -11.04
C PRO A 345 4.60 -15.48 -11.64
N GLU A 346 5.24 -14.53 -10.97
CA GLU A 346 5.34 -13.14 -11.39
C GLU A 346 6.15 -12.98 -12.68
N PHE A 347 7.28 -13.67 -12.82
CA PHE A 347 8.03 -13.68 -14.08
C PHE A 347 7.19 -14.24 -15.22
N LYS A 348 6.47 -15.34 -14.98
CA LYS A 348 5.61 -15.96 -15.99
C LYS A 348 4.46 -15.02 -16.37
N ALA A 349 3.88 -14.30 -15.40
CA ALA A 349 2.83 -13.31 -15.63
C ALA A 349 3.33 -12.15 -16.49
N PHE A 350 4.48 -11.57 -16.15
CA PHE A 350 5.11 -10.53 -16.97
C PHE A 350 5.52 -11.03 -18.35
N TYR A 351 6.07 -12.24 -18.47
CA TYR A 351 6.45 -12.82 -19.77
C TYR A 351 5.24 -13.03 -20.68
N THR A 352 4.17 -13.63 -20.16
CA THR A 352 2.94 -13.87 -20.91
C THR A 352 2.21 -12.57 -21.24
N GLY A 353 2.17 -11.62 -20.31
CA GLY A 353 1.67 -10.27 -20.54
C GLY A 353 2.45 -9.54 -21.63
N LEU A 354 3.78 -9.53 -21.55
CA LEU A 354 4.64 -8.92 -22.56
C LEU A 354 4.44 -9.58 -23.92
N ALA A 355 4.45 -10.91 -24.00
CA ALA A 355 4.24 -11.64 -25.25
C ALA A 355 2.89 -11.30 -25.89
N THR A 356 1.80 -11.31 -25.12
CA THR A 356 0.45 -11.00 -25.63
C THR A 356 0.32 -9.52 -26.01
N SER A 357 0.70 -8.61 -25.11
CA SER A 357 0.55 -7.17 -25.33
C SER A 357 1.50 -6.64 -26.40
N TYR A 358 2.75 -7.11 -26.48
CA TYR A 358 3.66 -6.75 -27.57
C TYR A 358 3.14 -7.27 -28.91
N SER A 359 2.69 -8.53 -28.97
CA SER A 359 2.14 -9.09 -30.21
C SER A 359 0.93 -8.32 -30.71
N LYS A 360 0.10 -7.81 -29.80
CA LYS A 360 -1.08 -7.01 -30.14
C LYS A 360 -0.74 -5.56 -30.51
N LEU A 361 0.00 -4.85 -29.64
CA LEU A 361 0.27 -3.42 -29.77
C LEU A 361 1.39 -3.11 -30.78
N CYS A 362 2.32 -4.04 -30.93
CA CYS A 362 3.51 -3.90 -31.79
C CYS A 362 3.45 -4.82 -33.01
N GLU A 363 2.25 -5.08 -33.56
CA GLU A 363 2.03 -5.99 -34.71
C GLU A 363 2.99 -5.71 -35.88
N ALA A 364 3.24 -4.44 -36.18
CA ALA A 364 4.16 -4.01 -37.24
C ALA A 364 5.63 -4.43 -37.03
N ASN A 365 6.02 -4.75 -35.80
CA ASN A 365 7.37 -5.16 -35.42
C ASN A 365 7.50 -6.68 -35.20
N VAL A 366 6.44 -7.46 -35.49
CA VAL A 366 6.44 -8.92 -35.39
C VAL A 366 6.82 -9.53 -36.73
N ALA A 367 8.01 -10.14 -36.81
CA ALA A 367 8.51 -10.74 -38.04
C ALA A 367 7.83 -12.08 -38.38
N GLN A 368 7.47 -12.86 -37.37
CA GLN A 368 6.87 -14.19 -37.52
C GLN A 368 5.82 -14.42 -36.44
N TRP A 369 4.71 -15.03 -36.86
CA TRP A 369 3.57 -15.31 -35.99
C TRP A 369 3.51 -16.80 -35.65
N GLN A 370 3.20 -17.09 -34.41
CA GLN A 370 2.76 -18.41 -33.95
C GLN A 370 1.34 -18.29 -33.42
N THR A 371 0.46 -19.18 -33.88
CA THR A 371 -0.94 -19.21 -33.48
C THR A 371 -1.14 -20.28 -32.41
N PHE A 372 -1.82 -19.91 -31.34
CA PHE A 372 -2.25 -20.81 -30.28
C PHE A 372 -3.77 -20.79 -30.20
N GLU A 373 -4.37 -21.96 -30.05
CA GLU A 373 -5.80 -22.10 -29.79
C GLU A 373 -5.99 -22.56 -28.36
N ARG A 374 -6.84 -21.86 -27.61
CA ARG A 374 -7.18 -22.20 -26.23
C ARG A 374 -8.69 -22.34 -26.12
N GLY A 375 -9.12 -23.54 -25.76
CA GLY A 375 -10.48 -23.76 -25.27
C GLY A 375 -10.68 -23.02 -23.95
N TYR A 376 -11.81 -22.34 -23.81
CA TYR A 376 -12.27 -21.77 -22.57
C TYR A 376 -13.78 -21.95 -22.49
N ASP A 377 -14.26 -22.19 -21.27
CA ASP A 377 -15.69 -22.23 -21.00
C ASP A 377 -16.19 -20.80 -20.90
N ALA A 378 -16.89 -20.35 -21.94
CA ALA A 378 -17.54 -19.05 -21.94
C ALA A 378 -18.82 -19.16 -21.14
N TYR A 379 -18.93 -18.36 -20.08
CA TYR A 379 -20.18 -18.22 -19.34
C TYR A 379 -21.28 -17.69 -20.26
N GLU A 380 -22.38 -18.44 -20.38
CA GLU A 380 -23.55 -18.06 -21.18
C GLU A 380 -24.67 -17.45 -20.33
N GLY A 381 -24.76 -17.86 -19.08
CA GLY A 381 -25.79 -17.40 -18.16
C GLY A 381 -25.93 -18.32 -16.94
N THR A 382 -26.68 -17.84 -15.96
CA THR A 382 -27.06 -18.59 -14.77
C THR A 382 -28.58 -18.63 -14.71
N ASP A 383 -29.15 -19.83 -14.69
CA ASP A 383 -30.55 -20.02 -14.33
C ASP A 383 -30.66 -20.22 -12.82
N PHE A 384 -31.58 -19.47 -12.21
CA PHE A 384 -31.95 -19.64 -10.81
C PHE A 384 -33.15 -20.58 -10.72
N ASN A 385 -32.95 -21.74 -10.12
CA ASN A 385 -34.00 -22.73 -9.91
C ASN A 385 -34.91 -22.31 -8.75
N LEU A 386 -36.16 -22.77 -8.76
CA LEU A 386 -37.16 -22.45 -7.73
C LEU A 386 -36.78 -22.91 -6.31
N ASP A 387 -35.83 -23.84 -6.18
CA ASP A 387 -35.30 -24.32 -4.91
C ASP A 387 -34.11 -23.49 -4.39
N GLY A 388 -33.76 -22.40 -5.08
CA GLY A 388 -32.64 -21.54 -4.75
C GLY A 388 -31.28 -22.06 -5.22
N SER A 389 -31.24 -23.22 -5.89
CA SER A 389 -30.02 -23.67 -6.57
C SER A 389 -29.79 -22.89 -7.87
N ARG A 390 -28.53 -22.84 -8.33
CA ARG A 390 -28.17 -22.20 -9.60
C ARG A 390 -27.65 -23.23 -10.59
N THR A 391 -28.08 -23.13 -11.83
CA THR A 391 -27.51 -23.89 -12.96
C THR A 391 -26.69 -22.90 -13.79
N ILE A 392 -25.39 -23.11 -13.87
CA ILE A 392 -24.51 -22.27 -14.68
C ILE A 392 -24.34 -22.93 -16.05
N HIS A 393 -24.62 -22.17 -17.09
CA HIS A 393 -24.46 -22.60 -18.48
C HIS A 393 -23.13 -22.09 -19.02
N TYR A 394 -22.35 -23.01 -19.56
CA TYR A 394 -21.09 -22.72 -20.24
C TYR A 394 -21.15 -23.20 -21.68
N SER A 395 -20.60 -22.43 -22.61
CA SER A 395 -20.21 -22.95 -23.92
C SER A 395 -18.71 -23.07 -24.05
N GLU A 396 -18.27 -24.21 -24.57
CA GLU A 396 -16.88 -24.37 -24.99
C GLU A 396 -16.63 -23.43 -26.18
N GLN A 397 -15.79 -22.41 -25.96
CA GLN A 397 -15.32 -21.51 -27.00
C GLN A 397 -13.83 -21.66 -27.19
N THR A 398 -13.37 -21.45 -28.42
CA THR A 398 -11.94 -21.44 -28.73
C THR A 398 -11.47 -20.02 -28.96
N LYS A 399 -10.53 -19.55 -28.14
CA LYS A 399 -9.85 -18.28 -28.34
C LYS A 399 -8.52 -18.50 -29.05
N THR A 400 -8.36 -17.81 -30.17
CA THR A 400 -7.11 -17.84 -30.95
C THR A 400 -6.21 -16.69 -30.53
N TYR A 401 -4.98 -17.00 -30.16
CA TYR A 401 -3.92 -16.04 -29.83
C TYR A 401 -2.86 -16.05 -30.93
N ARG A 402 -2.60 -14.88 -31.54
CA ARG A 402 -1.47 -14.67 -32.46
C ARG A 402 -0.34 -14.04 -31.67
N ILE A 403 0.71 -14.80 -31.43
CA ILE A 403 1.86 -14.39 -30.62
C ILE A 403 3.10 -14.32 -31.52
N ASP A 404 3.97 -13.33 -31.30
CA ASP A 404 5.29 -13.28 -31.93
C ASP A 404 6.05 -14.58 -31.63
N ALA A 405 6.47 -15.25 -32.69
CA ALA A 405 7.06 -16.59 -32.62
C ALA A 405 8.28 -16.67 -31.69
N ARG A 406 8.96 -15.54 -31.42
CA ARG A 406 10.07 -15.47 -30.46
C ARG A 406 9.66 -15.78 -29.02
N PHE A 407 8.40 -15.56 -28.65
CA PHE A 407 7.85 -15.91 -27.33
C PHE A 407 7.23 -17.31 -27.30
N GLY A 408 6.90 -17.86 -28.47
CA GLY A 408 5.99 -19.00 -28.58
C GLY A 408 6.46 -20.26 -27.86
N SER A 409 7.78 -20.48 -27.73
CA SER A 409 8.32 -21.66 -27.05
C SER A 409 7.95 -21.75 -25.57
N HIS A 410 7.81 -20.62 -24.88
CA HIS A 410 7.49 -20.57 -23.45
C HIS A 410 6.12 -19.99 -23.15
N TRP A 411 5.51 -19.22 -24.08
CA TRP A 411 4.22 -18.57 -23.83
C TRP A 411 3.14 -19.57 -23.42
N ALA A 412 2.92 -20.63 -24.21
CA ALA A 412 1.90 -21.63 -23.91
C ALA A 412 2.19 -22.41 -22.61
N GLN A 413 3.47 -22.71 -22.35
CA GLN A 413 3.89 -23.37 -21.11
C GLN A 413 3.62 -22.49 -19.89
N PHE A 414 4.08 -21.24 -19.92
CA PHE A 414 3.92 -20.31 -18.80
C PHE A 414 2.46 -19.92 -18.57
N GLU A 415 1.66 -19.78 -19.63
CA GLU A 415 0.22 -19.59 -19.50
C GLU A 415 -0.42 -20.76 -18.76
N SER A 416 -0.06 -22.00 -19.13
CA SER A 416 -0.54 -23.21 -18.46
C SER A 416 -0.09 -23.28 -17.00
N ASP A 417 1.17 -22.95 -16.73
CA ASP A 417 1.73 -22.95 -15.38
C ASP A 417 1.04 -21.92 -14.49
N LEU A 418 0.69 -20.74 -15.03
CA LEU A 418 -0.04 -19.70 -14.30
C LEU A 418 -1.47 -20.13 -13.98
N ASN A 419 -2.18 -20.74 -14.93
CA ASN A 419 -3.52 -21.26 -14.66
C ASN A 419 -3.46 -22.33 -13.55
N LYS A 420 -2.46 -23.21 -13.59
CA LYS A 420 -2.27 -24.22 -12.54
C LYS A 420 -1.95 -23.58 -11.19
N ALA A 421 -1.02 -22.63 -11.15
CA ALA A 421 -0.69 -21.90 -9.93
C ALA A 421 -1.91 -21.17 -9.36
N ALA A 422 -2.78 -20.64 -10.22
CA ALA A 422 -4.01 -19.98 -9.80
C ALA A 422 -5.05 -20.95 -9.22
N LEU A 423 -5.16 -22.15 -9.78
CA LEU A 423 -5.99 -23.21 -9.19
C LEU A 423 -5.43 -23.69 -7.85
N ASP A 424 -4.10 -23.77 -7.70
CA ASP A 424 -3.44 -24.27 -6.49
C ASP A 424 -3.47 -23.25 -5.32
N GLN A 425 -3.40 -21.94 -5.61
CA GLN A 425 -3.34 -20.86 -4.60
C GLN A 425 -4.72 -20.28 -4.25
N GLY A 426 -5.78 -20.69 -4.95
CA GLY A 426 -7.08 -20.04 -4.89
C GLY A 426 -7.21 -18.98 -5.99
N VAL A 427 -8.28 -19.09 -6.76
CA VAL A 427 -8.49 -18.36 -8.02
C VAL A 427 -8.34 -16.85 -7.83
N PHE A 428 -8.88 -16.27 -6.75
CA PHE A 428 -8.87 -14.83 -6.51
C PHE A 428 -7.50 -14.19 -6.36
N GLU A 429 -6.70 -14.71 -5.41
CA GLU A 429 -5.42 -14.09 -5.08
C GLU A 429 -4.46 -14.19 -6.26
N ALA A 430 -4.47 -15.34 -6.94
CA ALA A 430 -3.62 -15.59 -8.08
C ALA A 430 -4.11 -14.89 -9.37
N PHE A 431 -5.41 -14.84 -9.65
CA PHE A 431 -5.91 -14.08 -10.80
C PHE A 431 -5.69 -12.58 -10.62
N GLY A 432 -5.92 -12.04 -9.42
CA GLY A 432 -5.66 -10.63 -9.12
C GLY A 432 -4.20 -10.25 -9.39
N LEU A 433 -3.26 -11.07 -8.92
CA LEU A 433 -1.83 -10.88 -9.18
C LEU A 433 -1.51 -10.99 -10.68
N VAL A 434 -1.96 -12.06 -11.36
CA VAL A 434 -1.64 -12.29 -12.78
C VAL A 434 -2.21 -11.19 -13.66
N LEU A 435 -3.46 -10.78 -13.44
CA LEU A 435 -4.10 -9.71 -14.20
C LEU A 435 -3.44 -8.36 -13.92
N GLY A 436 -3.12 -8.06 -12.66
CA GLY A 436 -2.40 -6.84 -12.27
C GLY A 436 -1.06 -6.73 -13.00
N LEU A 437 -0.20 -7.75 -12.90
CA LEU A 437 1.13 -7.72 -13.52
C LEU A 437 1.07 -7.70 -15.07
N ARG A 438 0.08 -8.37 -15.67
CA ARG A 438 -0.16 -8.28 -17.13
C ARG A 438 -0.62 -6.90 -17.54
N GLY A 439 -1.50 -6.29 -16.76
CA GLY A 439 -1.98 -4.93 -16.96
C GLY A 439 -0.84 -3.92 -16.93
N GLU A 440 0.03 -4.02 -15.92
CA GLU A 440 1.22 -3.15 -15.79
C GLU A 440 2.18 -3.29 -16.98
N MET A 441 2.38 -4.50 -17.49
CA MET A 441 3.17 -4.69 -18.71
C MET A 441 2.50 -4.11 -19.96
N GLU A 442 1.17 -4.15 -20.04
CA GLU A 442 0.44 -3.47 -21.11
C GLU A 442 0.58 -1.96 -21.01
N THR A 443 0.50 -1.38 -19.80
CA THR A 443 0.75 0.05 -19.53
C THR A 443 2.16 0.44 -19.96
N PHE A 444 3.18 -0.32 -19.54
CA PHE A 444 4.57 -0.10 -19.96
C PHE A 444 4.72 -0.05 -21.49
N LEU A 445 4.06 -0.94 -22.23
CA LEU A 445 4.13 -0.96 -23.70
C LEU A 445 3.33 0.17 -24.36
N LYS A 446 2.30 0.72 -23.69
CA LYS A 446 1.55 1.89 -24.18
C LYS A 446 2.36 3.18 -24.04
N ASP A 447 3.20 3.26 -23.01
CA ASP A 447 4.04 4.42 -22.73
C ASP A 447 5.28 4.49 -23.62
N HIS A 448 5.60 3.42 -24.36
CA HIS A 448 6.81 3.31 -25.16
C HIS A 448 6.54 3.01 -26.62
N ALA A 449 7.33 3.61 -27.51
CA ALA A 449 7.32 3.23 -28.91
C ALA A 449 7.79 1.76 -29.05
N CYS A 450 7.10 1.00 -29.89
CA CYS A 450 7.39 -0.43 -30.08
C CYS A 450 8.80 -0.73 -30.62
N ASP A 451 9.40 0.21 -31.34
CA ASP A 451 10.76 0.14 -31.87
C ASP A 451 11.81 0.77 -30.96
N SER A 452 11.40 1.34 -29.82
CA SER A 452 12.29 1.93 -28.82
C SER A 452 13.33 0.94 -28.31
N ALA A 453 14.51 1.46 -27.97
CA ALA A 453 15.58 0.68 -27.36
C ALA A 453 15.10 0.01 -26.07
N THR A 454 14.27 0.71 -25.29
CA THR A 454 13.70 0.26 -24.02
C THR A 454 12.82 -0.97 -24.23
N VAL A 455 11.85 -0.93 -25.14
CA VAL A 455 10.98 -2.08 -25.43
C VAL A 455 11.79 -3.24 -26.01
N ARG A 456 12.71 -2.97 -26.93
CA ARG A 456 13.55 -4.02 -27.53
C ARG A 456 14.44 -4.72 -26.51
N GLN A 457 15.04 -3.98 -25.58
CA GLN A 457 15.82 -4.55 -24.49
C GLN A 457 14.95 -5.37 -23.54
N MET A 458 13.77 -4.86 -23.16
CA MET A 458 12.81 -5.58 -22.32
C MET A 458 12.41 -6.92 -22.96
N THR A 459 11.96 -6.89 -24.21
CA THR A 459 11.60 -8.06 -25.01
C THR A 459 12.74 -9.06 -25.09
N GLU A 460 13.93 -8.62 -25.47
CA GLU A 460 15.09 -9.49 -25.63
C GLU A 460 15.52 -10.12 -24.31
N ASN A 461 15.51 -9.36 -23.21
CA ASN A 461 15.88 -9.88 -21.90
C ASN A 461 14.87 -10.90 -21.36
N PHE A 462 13.56 -10.69 -21.53
CA PHE A 462 12.56 -11.69 -21.15
C PHE A 462 12.69 -12.98 -21.98
N ILE A 463 12.91 -12.88 -23.29
CA ILE A 463 13.15 -14.04 -24.16
C ILE A 463 14.41 -14.78 -23.71
N ARG A 464 15.50 -14.07 -23.43
CA ARG A 464 16.76 -14.66 -22.96
C ARG A 464 16.61 -15.33 -21.60
N ALA A 465 15.96 -14.67 -20.65
CA ALA A 465 15.71 -15.20 -19.31
C ALA A 465 14.88 -16.49 -19.39
N ALA A 466 13.82 -16.51 -20.20
CA ALA A 466 13.00 -17.70 -20.41
C ALA A 466 13.79 -18.85 -21.07
N ASN A 467 14.78 -18.54 -21.90
CA ASN A 467 15.65 -19.52 -22.55
C ASN A 467 16.91 -19.89 -21.74
N GLY A 468 17.10 -19.34 -20.53
CA GLY A 468 18.31 -19.55 -19.74
C GLY A 468 19.59 -19.01 -20.41
N GLN A 469 19.45 -18.00 -21.27
CA GLN A 469 20.56 -17.35 -21.96
C GLN A 469 21.11 -16.18 -21.11
N PRO A 470 22.36 -15.74 -21.36
CA PRO A 470 22.87 -14.51 -20.76
C PRO A 470 22.03 -13.30 -21.19
N SER A 471 21.91 -12.31 -20.30
CA SER A 471 21.19 -11.06 -20.59
C SER A 471 21.79 -10.32 -21.79
N ALA A 472 21.03 -9.42 -22.40
CA ALA A 472 21.48 -8.58 -23.51
C ALA A 472 22.77 -7.83 -23.15
N GLN A 473 22.86 -7.35 -21.91
CA GLN A 473 24.04 -6.72 -21.35
C GLN A 473 25.24 -7.67 -21.34
N GLN A 474 25.08 -8.88 -20.82
CA GLN A 474 26.15 -9.88 -20.73
C GLN A 474 26.56 -10.42 -22.12
N ALA A 475 25.60 -10.60 -23.02
CA ALA A 475 25.81 -11.05 -24.38
C ALA A 475 26.41 -9.98 -25.30
N GLY A 476 26.55 -8.73 -24.83
CA GLY A 476 27.11 -7.63 -25.61
C GLY A 476 26.20 -7.17 -26.75
N LEU A 477 24.88 -7.35 -26.60
CA LEU A 477 23.91 -6.81 -27.55
C LEU A 477 23.89 -5.29 -27.48
N ARG A 478 23.47 -4.68 -28.59
CA ARG A 478 23.36 -3.23 -28.73
C ARG A 478 22.03 -2.89 -29.40
N PHE A 479 21.30 -1.98 -28.78
CA PHE A 479 20.06 -1.43 -29.28
C PHE A 479 20.33 -0.03 -29.84
N ALA A 480 19.77 0.26 -31.02
CA ALA A 480 19.80 1.61 -31.57
C ALA A 480 19.07 2.56 -30.60
N ASP A 481 19.51 3.82 -30.52
CA ASP A 481 18.92 4.86 -29.67
C ASP A 481 18.96 4.60 -28.15
N ALA A 482 19.68 3.56 -27.73
CA ALA A 482 19.78 3.20 -26.32
C ALA A 482 20.41 4.30 -25.45
N VAL A 483 21.35 5.07 -26.01
CA VAL A 483 21.99 6.19 -25.30
C VAL A 483 21.01 7.35 -25.08
N SER A 484 20.18 7.67 -26.08
CA SER A 484 19.19 8.73 -25.96
C SER A 484 18.03 8.35 -25.05
N GLU A 485 17.72 7.06 -24.96
CA GLU A 485 16.70 6.54 -24.04
C GLU A 485 17.26 6.19 -22.66
N SER A 486 18.58 6.24 -22.46
CA SER A 486 19.14 6.05 -21.12
C SER A 486 19.01 7.32 -20.31
N ASP A 487 18.76 7.18 -19.02
CA ASP A 487 18.85 8.30 -18.10
C ASP A 487 20.29 8.83 -18.10
N ALA A 488 20.43 10.15 -18.13
CA ALA A 488 21.75 10.79 -18.19
C ALA A 488 22.62 10.29 -17.03
N PRO A 489 23.91 9.95 -17.27
CA PRO A 489 24.82 9.65 -16.18
C PRO A 489 24.85 10.85 -15.24
N THR A 490 24.68 10.62 -13.95
CA THR A 490 24.54 11.64 -12.90
C THR A 490 25.87 12.34 -12.55
N LYS A 491 26.99 12.01 -13.23
CA LYS A 491 28.33 12.46 -12.85
C LYS A 491 28.49 13.98 -12.78
N ILE A 492 28.73 14.48 -11.56
CA ILE A 492 29.93 15.28 -11.22
C ILE A 492 30.41 14.85 -9.81
N GLY A 493 31.47 14.03 -9.72
CA GLY A 493 32.18 13.76 -8.46
C GLY A 493 32.67 12.32 -8.25
N THR A 494 33.74 12.17 -7.47
CA THR A 494 34.10 10.92 -6.77
C THR A 494 32.90 10.48 -5.93
N PRO A 495 32.59 9.17 -5.82
CA PRO A 495 31.53 8.72 -4.91
C PRO A 495 31.80 9.36 -3.53
N PRO A 496 30.80 9.96 -2.87
CA PRO A 496 31.04 10.53 -1.56
C PRO A 496 31.58 9.42 -0.66
N PRO A 497 32.61 9.68 0.16
CA PRO A 497 32.96 8.73 1.21
C PRO A 497 31.68 8.41 2.00
N PRO A 498 31.53 7.18 2.50
CA PRO A 498 30.32 6.75 3.21
C PRO A 498 29.96 7.84 4.20
N PHE A 499 28.79 8.46 3.98
CA PHE A 499 28.23 9.61 4.71
C PHE A 499 29.14 10.12 5.82
N THR A 500 29.90 11.17 5.53
CA THR A 500 30.43 11.99 6.61
C THR A 500 29.40 13.10 6.83
N PRO A 501 28.56 13.04 7.89
CA PRO A 501 27.87 14.22 8.38
C PRO A 501 28.84 15.39 8.39
N VAL A 502 28.39 16.52 7.84
CA VAL A 502 29.09 17.80 7.93
C VAL A 502 29.25 18.12 9.40
N ALA A 503 30.39 17.75 9.96
CA ALA A 503 30.91 18.36 11.17
C ALA A 503 31.51 19.69 10.71
N ASN A 504 30.88 20.78 11.13
CA ASN A 504 31.31 22.18 10.98
C ASN A 504 32.73 22.38 10.45
N THR A 505 32.88 22.81 9.20
CA THR A 505 34.03 23.60 8.75
C THR A 505 33.60 24.61 7.69
N SER A 506 34.04 25.86 7.86
CA SER A 506 33.51 27.09 7.27
C SER A 506 33.99 27.41 5.84
N GLU A 507 34.19 26.43 4.96
CA GLU A 507 34.87 26.63 3.66
C GLU A 507 33.96 26.75 2.41
N ALA A 508 32.63 26.86 2.55
CA ALA A 508 31.71 26.70 1.42
C ALA A 508 31.44 27.95 0.54
N ASN A 509 31.95 29.14 0.84
CA ASN A 509 31.53 30.38 0.15
C ASN A 509 32.35 30.79 -1.09
N GLU A 510 33.49 30.17 -1.37
CA GLU A 510 34.35 30.58 -2.51
C GLU A 510 34.05 29.81 -3.81
N THR A 511 33.56 28.57 -3.72
CA THR A 511 33.35 27.69 -4.88
C THR A 511 32.12 28.07 -5.71
N VAL A 512 31.09 28.66 -5.08
CA VAL A 512 29.82 29.02 -5.75
C VAL A 512 29.96 30.28 -6.63
N ASN A 513 30.81 31.22 -6.23
CA ASN A 513 31.00 32.47 -6.96
C ASN A 513 31.85 32.32 -8.24
N ALA A 514 32.64 31.24 -8.35
CA ALA A 514 33.44 30.95 -9.54
C ALA A 514 32.62 30.36 -10.70
N ALA A 515 31.49 29.68 -10.41
CA ALA A 515 30.67 29.01 -11.41
C ALA A 515 29.76 29.97 -12.21
N ILE A 516 29.39 31.10 -11.62
CA ILE A 516 28.46 32.07 -12.22
C ILE A 516 29.13 32.88 -13.34
N ALA A 517 30.46 33.00 -13.34
CA ALA A 517 31.20 33.80 -14.32
C ALA A 517 31.42 33.11 -15.69
N ALA A 518 31.11 31.82 -15.83
CA ALA A 518 31.56 31.01 -16.97
C ALA A 518 30.59 30.90 -18.17
N PHE A 519 29.34 31.39 -18.09
CA PHE A 519 28.28 31.01 -19.07
C PHE A 519 27.57 32.16 -19.81
N GLY A 520 28.31 33.04 -20.50
CA GLY A 520 27.71 34.05 -21.39
C GLY A 520 27.75 33.77 -22.90
N GLY A 521 26.57 33.71 -23.56
CA GLY A 521 26.26 34.42 -24.84
C GLY A 521 26.29 33.69 -26.23
N GLY A 522 25.20 33.82 -27.02
CA GLY A 522 25.20 33.82 -28.51
C GLY A 522 24.35 32.75 -29.26
N GLY A 523 23.45 33.15 -30.19
CA GLY A 523 22.40 32.32 -30.83
C GLY A 523 22.65 31.83 -32.28
N LEU A 524 21.68 31.15 -32.93
CA LEU A 524 21.66 30.82 -34.38
C LEU A 524 20.39 30.07 -34.85
N PHE A 525 19.74 30.56 -35.93
CA PHE A 525 18.76 29.79 -36.72
C PHE A 525 18.56 30.21 -38.18
N GLY A 526 18.08 29.24 -38.98
CA GLY A 526 17.41 29.41 -40.28
C GLY A 526 16.40 28.28 -40.59
N GLU A 527 15.41 28.60 -41.42
CA GLU A 527 14.09 27.97 -41.69
C GLU A 527 14.07 26.84 -42.75
N ASP A 528 12.99 26.04 -42.75
CA ASP A 528 12.23 25.49 -43.90
C ASP A 528 11.82 24.02 -43.75
N TRP A 529 10.51 23.73 -43.57
CA TRP A 529 9.82 22.53 -44.13
C TRP A 529 8.33 22.44 -43.72
N LYS A 530 7.42 22.43 -44.72
CA LYS A 530 5.96 22.24 -44.57
C LYS A 530 5.46 21.00 -45.36
N THR A 531 4.76 20.11 -44.63
CA THR A 531 3.60 19.23 -44.98
C THR A 531 3.70 18.05 -45.98
N PRO A 532 3.15 16.86 -45.59
CA PRO A 532 2.71 15.76 -46.47
C PRO A 532 1.20 15.37 -46.37
N LYS A 533 0.80 14.37 -47.17
CA LYS A 533 -0.54 14.08 -47.75
C LYS A 533 -1.16 12.75 -47.25
N MET A 534 -2.44 12.73 -46.84
CA MET A 534 -3.35 11.56 -46.83
C MET A 534 -4.80 12.07 -46.94
N SER A 535 -5.69 11.30 -47.58
CA SER A 535 -7.07 11.73 -47.88
C SER A 535 -8.09 11.32 -46.81
N GLU A 536 -9.11 12.18 -46.69
CA GLU A 536 -10.18 12.18 -45.69
C GLU A 536 -11.05 10.92 -45.69
N GLU A 537 -11.25 10.27 -46.84
CA GLU A 537 -12.07 9.05 -46.97
C GLU A 537 -11.42 7.77 -46.43
N GLU A 538 -10.09 7.78 -46.24
CA GLU A 538 -9.37 6.72 -45.52
C GLU A 538 -9.48 6.91 -44.01
N PHE A 539 -9.66 8.15 -43.57
CA PHE A 539 -9.77 8.50 -42.17
C PHE A 539 -11.15 8.14 -41.60
N ASP A 540 -12.22 8.46 -42.34
CA ASP A 540 -13.59 8.25 -41.84
C ASP A 540 -13.98 6.76 -41.74
N ARG A 541 -13.42 5.90 -42.60
CA ARG A 541 -13.62 4.43 -42.51
C ARG A 541 -13.00 3.81 -41.26
N GLU A 542 -11.95 4.43 -40.73
CA GLU A 542 -11.24 3.91 -39.56
C GLU A 542 -11.91 4.32 -38.25
N VAL A 543 -12.64 5.44 -38.26
CA VAL A 543 -13.39 5.94 -37.11
C VAL A 543 -14.59 5.04 -36.79
N ASP A 544 -15.38 4.64 -37.79
CA ASP A 544 -16.57 3.80 -37.59
C ASP A 544 -16.22 2.40 -37.06
N ARG A 545 -15.05 1.86 -37.44
CA ARG A 545 -14.53 0.58 -36.96
C ARG A 545 -14.19 0.62 -35.47
N VAL A 546 -13.56 1.71 -35.02
CA VAL A 546 -13.07 1.88 -33.64
C VAL A 546 -14.22 2.09 -32.65
N THR A 547 -15.31 2.74 -33.06
CA THR A 547 -16.48 2.94 -32.19
C THR A 547 -17.27 1.65 -31.90
N GLY A 548 -17.32 0.69 -32.83
CA GLY A 548 -17.94 -0.61 -32.59
C GLY A 548 -17.16 -1.48 -31.59
N GLU A 549 -15.84 -1.49 -31.69
CA GLU A 549 -14.95 -2.27 -30.82
C GLU A 549 -14.95 -1.77 -29.36
N GLY A 550 -15.26 -0.49 -29.12
CA GLY A 550 -15.34 0.09 -27.77
C GLY A 550 -16.51 -0.43 -26.93
N GLN A 551 -17.68 -0.64 -27.54
CA GLN A 551 -18.89 -1.11 -26.84
C GLN A 551 -18.75 -2.57 -26.40
N ASP A 552 -18.09 -3.41 -27.21
CA ASP A 552 -17.88 -4.82 -26.93
C ASP A 552 -16.87 -5.07 -25.80
N ASN A 553 -15.89 -4.19 -25.65
CA ASN A 553 -14.92 -4.24 -24.55
C ASN A 553 -15.54 -3.86 -23.21
N PHE A 554 -16.45 -2.88 -23.19
CA PHE A 554 -17.18 -2.49 -21.97
C PHE A 554 -18.09 -3.62 -21.46
N ASN A 555 -18.85 -4.25 -22.35
CA ASN A 555 -19.70 -5.39 -22.00
C ASN A 555 -18.88 -6.61 -21.54
N ARG A 556 -17.62 -6.74 -21.95
CA ARG A 556 -16.72 -7.81 -21.49
C ARG A 556 -16.23 -7.57 -20.08
N ALA A 557 -15.79 -6.35 -19.76
CA ALA A 557 -15.34 -5.99 -18.42
C ALA A 557 -16.45 -6.15 -17.35
N ALA A 558 -17.70 -5.83 -17.70
CA ALA A 558 -18.84 -6.04 -16.80
C ALA A 558 -19.11 -7.53 -16.51
N ARG A 559 -18.88 -8.42 -17.49
CA ARG A 559 -19.02 -9.88 -17.33
C ARG A 559 -17.91 -10.47 -16.46
N ASP A 560 -16.68 -10.03 -16.66
CA ASP A 560 -15.52 -10.50 -15.89
C ASP A 560 -15.65 -10.13 -14.40
N ALA A 561 -16.24 -8.96 -14.11
CA ALA A 561 -16.52 -8.53 -12.74
C ALA A 561 -17.62 -9.36 -12.04
N GLN A 562 -18.68 -9.74 -12.77
CA GLN A 562 -19.76 -10.57 -12.24
C GLN A 562 -19.27 -12.00 -11.92
N GLN A 563 -18.49 -12.60 -12.83
CA GLN A 563 -17.87 -13.91 -12.62
C GLN A 563 -16.97 -13.92 -11.37
N SER A 564 -16.20 -12.85 -11.17
CA SER A 564 -15.34 -12.68 -10.00
C SER A 564 -16.16 -12.58 -8.70
N LEU A 565 -17.39 -12.06 -8.72
CA LEU A 565 -18.24 -12.05 -7.52
C LEU A 565 -18.81 -13.44 -7.20
N ASP A 566 -19.17 -14.20 -8.22
CA ASP A 566 -19.75 -15.55 -8.06
C ASP A 566 -18.74 -16.58 -7.55
N GLU A 567 -17.49 -16.50 -8.03
CA GLU A 567 -16.39 -17.33 -7.56
C GLU A 567 -16.08 -17.02 -6.07
N LEU A 568 -16.27 -15.76 -5.61
CA LEU A 568 -15.91 -15.31 -4.25
C LEU A 568 -16.91 -15.85 -3.24
N GLU A 569 -18.18 -15.88 -3.63
CA GLU A 569 -19.24 -16.47 -2.82
C GLU A 569 -19.06 -17.99 -2.67
N GLU A 570 -18.62 -18.66 -3.74
CA GLU A 570 -18.32 -20.09 -3.73
C GLU A 570 -17.10 -20.42 -2.87
N ALA A 571 -16.00 -19.67 -3.03
CA ALA A 571 -14.81 -19.80 -2.18
C ALA A 571 -15.11 -19.53 -0.70
N THR A 572 -15.98 -18.55 -0.39
CA THR A 572 -16.40 -18.25 0.97
C THR A 572 -17.24 -19.40 1.56
N ARG A 573 -18.09 -20.02 0.75
CA ARG A 573 -18.91 -21.19 1.14
C ARG A 573 -18.02 -22.41 1.41
N ASP A 574 -17.04 -22.67 0.55
CA ASP A 574 -16.09 -23.78 0.71
C ASP A 574 -15.16 -23.58 1.91
N ALA A 575 -14.69 -22.35 2.14
CA ALA A 575 -13.89 -22.02 3.32
C ALA A 575 -14.70 -22.21 4.62
N ALA A 576 -15.97 -21.79 4.64
CA ALA A 576 -16.86 -22.01 5.78
C ALA A 576 -17.12 -23.52 6.01
N GLN A 577 -17.31 -24.29 4.94
CA GLN A 577 -17.49 -25.74 5.02
C GLN A 577 -16.22 -26.46 5.49
N SER A 578 -15.04 -26.06 5.02
CA SER A 578 -13.74 -26.59 5.44
C SER A 578 -13.43 -26.27 6.89
N GLN A 579 -13.71 -25.04 7.35
CA GLN A 579 -13.60 -24.67 8.76
C GLN A 579 -14.56 -25.49 9.64
N SER A 580 -15.79 -25.70 9.18
CA SER A 580 -16.76 -26.57 9.88
C SER A 580 -16.27 -28.02 9.97
N GLN A 581 -15.71 -28.58 8.89
CA GLN A 581 -15.16 -29.95 8.89
C GLN A 581 -13.90 -30.07 9.78
N ASN A 582 -13.00 -29.09 9.73
CA ASN A 582 -11.80 -29.06 10.59
C ASN A 582 -12.19 -28.98 12.06
N ARG A 583 -13.20 -28.18 12.39
CA ARG A 583 -13.75 -28.13 13.75
C ARG A 583 -14.35 -29.47 14.18
N GLN A 584 -15.14 -30.12 13.33
CA GLN A 584 -15.70 -31.45 13.62
C GLN A 584 -14.61 -32.52 13.83
N ASN A 585 -13.53 -32.48 13.04
CA ASN A 585 -12.39 -33.39 13.18
C ASN A 585 -11.63 -33.14 14.49
N LEU A 586 -11.43 -31.88 14.88
CA LEU A 586 -10.79 -31.53 16.17
C LEU A 586 -11.68 -31.91 17.36
N GLU A 587 -13.00 -31.75 17.25
CA GLU A 587 -13.96 -32.18 18.28
C GLU A 587 -13.94 -33.71 18.45
N GLN A 588 -13.93 -34.48 17.36
CA GLN A 588 -13.78 -35.94 17.42
C GLN A 588 -12.44 -36.35 18.02
N ARG A 589 -11.35 -35.70 17.63
CA ARG A 589 -10.02 -35.97 18.16
C ARG A 589 -9.92 -35.66 19.65
N LEU A 590 -10.54 -34.57 20.11
CA LEU A 590 -10.61 -34.21 21.52
C LEU A 590 -11.35 -35.30 22.33
N ILE A 591 -12.47 -35.82 21.80
CA ILE A 591 -13.22 -36.91 22.44
C ILE A 591 -12.37 -38.18 22.57
N GLU A 592 -11.60 -38.53 21.54
CA GLU A 592 -10.67 -39.67 21.60
C GLU A 592 -9.58 -39.47 22.64
N LEU A 593 -8.94 -38.29 22.66
CA LEU A 593 -7.88 -37.97 23.63
C LEU A 593 -8.39 -38.04 25.07
N ILE A 594 -9.61 -37.55 25.34
CA ILE A 594 -10.24 -37.63 26.67
C ILE A 594 -10.52 -39.09 27.05
N LYS A 595 -10.98 -39.92 26.11
CA LYS A 595 -11.17 -41.36 26.34
C LYS A 595 -9.86 -42.07 26.64
N GLU A 596 -8.80 -41.78 25.89
CA GLU A 596 -7.47 -42.34 26.12
C GLU A 596 -6.90 -41.92 27.48
N ARG A 597 -7.06 -40.64 27.85
CA ARG A 597 -6.63 -40.12 29.15
C ARG A 597 -7.33 -40.85 30.28
N ASN A 598 -8.66 -41.02 30.19
CA ASN A 598 -9.45 -41.68 31.24
C ASN A 598 -9.13 -43.19 31.39
N GLN A 599 -8.45 -43.80 30.41
CA GLN A 599 -7.97 -45.18 30.48
C GLN A 599 -6.52 -45.27 30.98
N ALA A 600 -5.78 -44.16 31.00
CA ALA A 600 -4.42 -44.11 31.49
C ALA A 600 -4.39 -43.99 33.02
N PRO A 601 -3.47 -44.65 33.74
CA PRO A 601 -3.30 -44.45 35.17
C PRO A 601 -2.94 -42.99 35.47
N GLU A 602 -3.64 -42.36 36.42
CA GLU A 602 -3.52 -40.92 36.74
C GLU A 602 -2.09 -40.47 37.09
N ASN A 603 -1.23 -41.39 37.56
CA ASN A 603 0.17 -41.09 37.91
C ASN A 603 1.18 -41.44 36.81
N SER A 604 0.73 -41.69 35.58
CA SER A 604 1.62 -42.02 34.46
C SER A 604 2.02 -40.78 33.66
N GLN A 605 3.24 -40.76 33.13
CA GLN A 605 3.70 -39.71 32.21
C GLN A 605 2.73 -39.53 31.04
N ARG A 606 2.18 -40.64 30.54
CA ARG A 606 1.19 -40.65 29.45
C ARG A 606 -0.10 -39.90 29.81
N TYR A 607 -0.55 -39.93 31.07
CA TYR A 607 -1.72 -39.17 31.52
C TYR A 607 -1.45 -37.66 31.43
N ASN A 608 -0.29 -37.20 31.91
CA ASN A 608 0.11 -35.79 31.85
C ASN A 608 0.30 -35.31 30.40
N ASP A 609 0.90 -36.13 29.53
CA ASP A 609 1.09 -35.79 28.12
C ASP A 609 -0.26 -35.67 27.39
N LEU A 610 -1.21 -36.57 27.68
CA LEU A 610 -2.57 -36.49 27.15
C LEU A 610 -3.33 -35.28 27.67
N GLN A 611 -3.19 -34.93 28.96
CA GLN A 611 -3.79 -33.74 29.55
C GLN A 611 -3.31 -32.44 28.88
N ASN A 612 -2.00 -32.29 28.68
CA ASN A 612 -1.44 -31.14 27.99
C ASN A 612 -1.90 -31.05 26.53
N THR A 613 -2.04 -32.21 25.86
CA THR A 613 -2.52 -32.27 24.47
C THR A 613 -4.01 -31.89 24.37
N ILE A 614 -4.82 -32.29 25.34
CA ILE A 614 -6.24 -31.91 25.47
C ILE A 614 -6.36 -30.39 25.67
N GLU A 615 -5.60 -29.82 26.60
CA GLU A 615 -5.60 -28.37 26.87
C GLU A 615 -5.17 -27.56 25.64
N PHE A 616 -4.12 -27.99 24.95
CA PHE A 616 -3.66 -27.36 23.71
C PHE A 616 -4.74 -27.41 22.61
N THR A 617 -5.38 -28.56 22.43
CA THR A 617 -6.44 -28.76 21.41
C THR A 617 -7.67 -27.91 21.74
N MET A 618 -8.05 -27.79 23.01
CA MET A 618 -9.15 -26.94 23.45
C MET A 618 -8.87 -25.45 23.26
N GLN A 619 -7.64 -24.99 23.55
CA GLN A 619 -7.23 -23.61 23.29
C GLN A 619 -7.34 -23.26 21.80
N HIS A 620 -6.94 -24.17 20.91
CA HIS A 620 -7.04 -23.98 19.46
C HIS A 620 -8.48 -23.95 18.95
N MET A 621 -9.42 -24.57 19.67
CA MET A 621 -10.85 -24.50 19.37
C MET A 621 -11.57 -23.35 20.09
N GLY A 622 -10.87 -22.53 20.89
CA GLY A 622 -11.47 -21.46 21.69
C GLY A 622 -12.38 -21.97 22.82
N ILE A 623 -12.22 -23.21 23.27
CA ILE A 623 -13.01 -23.82 24.34
C ILE A 623 -12.29 -23.60 25.67
N THR A 624 -12.90 -22.85 26.58
CA THR A 624 -12.30 -22.48 27.88
C THR A 624 -12.56 -23.48 29.02
N GLU A 625 -13.36 -24.53 28.78
CA GLU A 625 -13.71 -25.52 29.81
C GLU A 625 -13.76 -26.95 29.26
N GLU A 626 -13.24 -27.90 30.04
CA GLU A 626 -13.04 -29.29 29.62
C GLU A 626 -14.38 -30.05 29.47
N PRO A 627 -14.65 -30.72 28.34
CA PRO A 627 -15.87 -31.50 28.19
C PRO A 627 -15.80 -32.77 29.04
N THR A 628 -16.69 -32.90 30.03
CA THR A 628 -16.83 -34.13 30.83
C THR A 628 -17.59 -35.21 30.06
N VAL A 629 -16.94 -36.34 29.79
CA VAL A 629 -17.57 -37.55 29.23
C VAL A 629 -18.20 -38.38 30.36
N PRO A 630 -19.44 -38.89 30.23
CA PRO A 630 -20.03 -39.78 31.22
C PRO A 630 -19.20 -41.07 31.36
N SER A 631 -18.77 -41.39 32.58
CA SER A 631 -18.07 -42.63 32.88
C SER A 631 -19.07 -43.78 32.94
N ASP A 632 -19.02 -44.68 31.95
CA ASP A 632 -19.78 -45.94 31.99
C ASP A 632 -19.11 -46.96 32.94
N ASN A 633 -19.78 -47.15 34.08
CA ASN A 633 -19.82 -48.30 34.98
C ASN A 633 -18.69 -49.35 34.93
N THR A 634 -17.87 -49.33 35.99
CA THR A 634 -17.16 -50.52 36.50
C THR A 634 -17.60 -50.78 37.95
N PRO A 635 -18.07 -51.99 38.32
CA PRO A 635 -18.70 -52.21 39.62
C PRO A 635 -17.67 -52.41 40.73
N SER A 636 -17.85 -51.72 41.85
CA SER A 636 -17.13 -52.01 43.11
C SER A 636 -18.12 -52.41 44.20
N ALA A 637 -17.87 -53.58 44.78
CA ALA A 637 -18.57 -54.16 45.94
C ALA A 637 -18.10 -53.49 47.26
N PRO A 638 -18.74 -53.74 48.41
CA PRO A 638 -19.36 -52.68 49.20
C PRO A 638 -18.57 -52.34 50.47
N LYS A 639 -18.59 -51.07 50.87
CA LYS A 639 -18.43 -50.68 52.28
C LYS A 639 -19.46 -49.62 52.68
N THR A 640 -20.33 -50.06 53.56
CA THR A 640 -21.29 -49.34 54.38
C THR A 640 -20.62 -48.25 55.23
N ARG A 641 -21.04 -46.99 55.10
CA ARG A 641 -21.50 -46.12 56.22
C ARG A 641 -21.92 -44.72 55.73
N GLY A 642 -23.15 -44.34 56.07
CA GLY A 642 -23.47 -42.98 56.55
C GLY A 642 -23.82 -41.88 55.54
N GLN A 643 -25.13 -41.73 55.30
CA GLN A 643 -25.88 -40.46 55.34
C GLN A 643 -25.27 -39.22 54.62
N SER A 644 -25.70 -38.94 53.38
CA SER A 644 -26.91 -38.16 53.04
C SER A 644 -26.66 -36.64 52.92
N GLN A 645 -25.98 -36.20 51.86
CA GLN A 645 -26.13 -34.86 51.28
C GLN A 645 -25.69 -34.85 49.79
N HIS A 646 -26.44 -35.48 48.89
CA HIS A 646 -26.28 -35.26 47.43
C HIS A 646 -27.62 -35.34 46.69
N PRO A 647 -28.39 -34.23 46.71
CA PRO A 647 -29.24 -33.88 45.56
C PRO A 647 -28.91 -32.49 44.97
N GLN A 648 -28.15 -31.65 45.68
CA GLN A 648 -27.95 -30.25 45.29
C GLN A 648 -26.84 -30.04 44.25
N GLN A 649 -25.84 -30.92 44.18
CA GLN A 649 -24.72 -30.76 43.24
C GLN A 649 -25.06 -31.25 41.82
N ASP A 650 -25.91 -32.27 41.68
CA ASP A 650 -26.38 -32.74 40.37
C ASP A 650 -27.38 -31.77 39.73
N SER A 651 -28.22 -31.10 40.54
CA SER A 651 -29.13 -30.05 40.06
C SER A 651 -28.40 -28.80 39.54
N ALA A 652 -27.29 -28.40 40.17
CA ALA A 652 -26.47 -27.27 39.71
C ALA A 652 -25.68 -27.58 38.41
N ARG A 653 -25.30 -28.84 38.18
CA ARG A 653 -24.64 -29.28 36.95
C ARG A 653 -25.62 -29.38 35.78
N GLN A 654 -26.82 -29.90 36.05
CA GLN A 654 -27.86 -30.04 35.03
C GLN A 654 -28.32 -28.66 34.51
N THR A 655 -28.41 -27.66 35.39
CA THR A 655 -28.76 -26.27 35.03
C THR A 655 -27.68 -25.56 34.19
N THR A 656 -26.41 -25.92 34.33
CA THR A 656 -25.31 -25.33 33.54
C THR A 656 -25.25 -25.89 32.12
N ALA A 657 -25.47 -27.19 31.95
CA ALA A 657 -25.55 -27.83 30.63
C ALA A 657 -26.76 -27.31 29.83
N ASP A 658 -27.93 -27.21 30.48
CA ASP A 658 -29.14 -26.68 29.86
C ASP A 658 -28.97 -25.22 29.43
N ARG A 659 -28.26 -24.40 30.24
CA ARG A 659 -27.95 -23.00 29.90
C ARG A 659 -27.07 -22.91 28.65
N ARG A 660 -26.02 -23.74 28.54
CA ARG A 660 -25.13 -23.78 27.36
C ARG A 660 -25.86 -24.18 26.10
N GLU A 661 -26.74 -25.17 26.20
CA GLU A 661 -27.52 -25.63 25.05
C GLU A 661 -28.49 -24.55 24.57
N ARG A 662 -29.13 -23.81 25.48
CA ARG A 662 -29.97 -22.66 25.12
C ARG A 662 -29.18 -21.52 24.47
N ILE A 663 -27.97 -21.23 24.94
CA ILE A 663 -27.09 -20.24 24.30
C ILE A 663 -26.75 -20.65 22.86
N ARG A 664 -26.42 -21.94 22.62
CA ARG A 664 -26.18 -22.45 21.26
C ARG A 664 -27.41 -22.34 20.36
N GLN A 665 -28.60 -22.61 20.90
CA GLN A 665 -29.84 -22.48 20.15
C GLN A 665 -30.11 -21.03 19.75
N ILE A 666 -29.86 -20.06 20.65
CA ILE A 666 -29.94 -18.62 20.35
C ILE A 666 -28.98 -18.25 19.21
N ASP A 667 -27.74 -18.74 19.26
CA ASP A 667 -26.76 -18.48 18.21
C ASP A 667 -27.19 -19.05 16.85
N GLN A 668 -27.60 -20.32 16.81
CA GLN A 668 -28.07 -20.97 15.59
C GLN A 668 -29.31 -20.30 15.01
N GLU A 669 -30.26 -19.85 15.84
CA GLU A 669 -31.45 -19.15 15.37
C GLU A 669 -31.09 -17.76 14.83
N THR A 670 -30.16 -17.06 15.49
CA THR A 670 -29.69 -15.74 15.05
C THR A 670 -28.98 -15.84 13.71
N ASP A 671 -28.10 -16.83 13.53
CA ASP A 671 -27.39 -17.05 12.27
C ASP A 671 -28.35 -17.38 11.12
N LYS A 672 -29.38 -18.20 11.37
CA LYS A 672 -30.44 -18.48 10.38
C LYS A 672 -31.20 -17.20 9.98
N LYS A 673 -31.54 -16.34 10.95
CA LYS A 673 -32.21 -15.06 10.68
C LYS A 673 -31.32 -14.12 9.87
N VAL A 674 -30.03 -14.03 10.20
CA VAL A 674 -29.05 -13.23 9.45
C VAL A 674 -28.89 -13.75 8.02
N GLN A 675 -28.79 -15.07 7.82
CA GLN A 675 -28.71 -15.66 6.47
C GLN A 675 -29.97 -15.37 5.64
N ALA A 676 -31.16 -15.54 6.23
CA ALA A 676 -32.41 -15.23 5.54
C ALA A 676 -32.52 -13.74 5.15
N LEU A 677 -32.03 -12.84 6.01
CA LEU A 677 -32.00 -11.40 5.76
C LEU A 677 -31.06 -11.05 4.60
N ILE A 678 -29.86 -11.63 4.58
CA ILE A 678 -28.88 -11.45 3.50
C ILE A 678 -29.46 -11.95 2.17
N GLN A 679 -30.08 -13.14 2.18
CA GLN A 679 -30.67 -13.73 0.98
C GLN A 679 -31.83 -12.88 0.44
N ALA A 680 -32.71 -12.38 1.31
CA ALA A 680 -33.80 -11.48 0.92
C ALA A 680 -33.28 -10.16 0.34
N GLN A 681 -32.24 -9.58 0.95
CA GLN A 681 -31.61 -8.36 0.47
C GLN A 681 -30.96 -8.56 -0.90
N HIS A 682 -30.24 -9.66 -1.09
CA HIS A 682 -29.63 -10.01 -2.36
C HIS A 682 -30.69 -10.13 -3.48
N GLN A 683 -31.79 -10.85 -3.22
CA GLN A 683 -32.89 -10.98 -4.17
C GLN A 683 -33.47 -9.61 -4.57
N ALA A 684 -33.67 -8.71 -3.60
CA ALA A 684 -34.13 -7.36 -3.86
C ALA A 684 -33.15 -6.55 -4.73
N GLN A 685 -31.84 -6.70 -4.51
CA GLN A 685 -30.81 -6.06 -5.32
C GLN A 685 -30.79 -6.58 -6.76
N VAL A 686 -30.97 -7.89 -6.96
CA VAL A 686 -31.05 -8.51 -8.29
C VAL A 686 -32.26 -7.97 -9.07
N GLU A 687 -33.43 -7.94 -8.43
CA GLU A 687 -34.66 -7.39 -9.03
C GLU A 687 -34.50 -5.91 -9.39
N GLU A 688 -33.87 -5.13 -8.52
CA GLU A 688 -33.60 -3.73 -8.77
C GLU A 688 -32.59 -3.50 -9.89
N ALA A 689 -31.53 -4.30 -9.95
CA ALA A 689 -30.53 -4.26 -11.01
C ALA A 689 -31.17 -4.52 -12.38
N ALA A 690 -32.09 -5.49 -12.48
CA ALA A 690 -32.81 -5.77 -13.71
C ALA A 690 -33.62 -4.56 -14.19
N VAL A 691 -34.37 -3.91 -13.29
CA VAL A 691 -35.15 -2.68 -13.60
C VAL A 691 -34.24 -1.53 -14.02
N PHE A 692 -33.08 -1.39 -13.35
CA PHE A 692 -32.09 -0.38 -13.69
C PHE A 692 -31.51 -0.59 -15.09
N MET A 693 -31.14 -1.82 -15.44
CA MET A 693 -30.58 -2.17 -16.75
C MET A 693 -31.58 -1.96 -17.90
N GLU A 694 -32.87 -2.23 -17.67
CA GLU A 694 -33.92 -1.92 -18.65
C GLU A 694 -34.03 -0.39 -18.90
N LYS A 695 -33.92 0.42 -17.84
CA LYS A 695 -33.98 1.89 -17.95
C LYS A 695 -32.74 2.48 -18.60
N ILE A 696 -31.54 2.02 -18.24
CA ILE A 696 -30.29 2.68 -18.65
C ILE A 696 -30.01 2.56 -20.16
N THR A 697 -30.55 1.52 -20.79
CA THR A 697 -30.38 1.24 -22.23
C THR A 697 -31.28 2.10 -23.12
N THR A 698 -32.32 2.73 -22.56
CA THR A 698 -33.33 3.49 -23.33
C THR A 698 -33.20 5.01 -23.20
N VAL A 699 -32.30 5.51 -22.34
CA VAL A 699 -32.15 6.93 -22.05
C VAL A 699 -30.93 7.58 -22.73
N SER A 700 -30.93 8.92 -22.78
CA SER A 700 -29.83 9.74 -23.30
C SER A 700 -28.56 9.61 -22.44
N ALA A 701 -27.42 10.06 -22.95
CA ALA A 701 -26.13 9.99 -22.24
C ALA A 701 -26.13 10.76 -20.91
N ASP A 702 -26.75 11.95 -20.87
CA ASP A 702 -26.81 12.76 -19.64
C ASP A 702 -27.72 12.13 -18.57
N GLU A 703 -28.87 11.58 -19.01
CA GLU A 703 -29.80 10.86 -18.13
C GLU A 703 -29.19 9.55 -17.62
N ARG A 704 -28.36 8.89 -18.43
CA ARG A 704 -27.60 7.68 -18.07
C ARG A 704 -26.68 7.92 -16.88
N THR A 705 -25.91 9.02 -16.90
CA THR A 705 -25.00 9.38 -15.80
C THR A 705 -25.77 9.71 -14.51
N ARG A 706 -26.97 10.29 -14.63
CA ARG A 706 -27.84 10.52 -13.47
C ARG A 706 -28.38 9.21 -12.90
N LEU A 707 -28.93 8.33 -13.74
CA LEU A 707 -29.45 7.04 -13.30
C LEU A 707 -28.38 6.17 -12.65
N LEU A 708 -27.13 6.19 -13.14
CA LEU A 708 -26.01 5.50 -12.51
C LEU A 708 -25.77 5.98 -11.07
N ARG A 709 -25.72 7.29 -10.85
CA ARG A 709 -25.55 7.88 -9.51
C ARG A 709 -26.72 7.53 -8.58
N ASP A 710 -27.95 7.62 -9.07
CA ASP A 710 -29.14 7.29 -8.29
C ASP A 710 -29.15 5.80 -7.89
N TYR A 711 -28.75 4.90 -8.80
CA TYR A 711 -28.63 3.47 -8.54
C TYR A 711 -27.50 3.16 -7.53
N GLU A 712 -26.33 3.77 -7.68
CA GLU A 712 -25.22 3.62 -6.73
C GLU A 712 -25.61 4.07 -5.32
N GLN A 713 -26.27 5.24 -5.21
CA GLN A 713 -26.75 5.73 -3.93
C GLN A 713 -27.74 4.76 -3.29
N LYS A 714 -28.70 4.24 -4.07
CA LYS A 714 -29.70 3.30 -3.57
C LYS A 714 -29.09 1.97 -3.12
N GLN A 715 -28.07 1.47 -3.82
CA GLN A 715 -27.33 0.28 -3.39
C GLN A 715 -26.57 0.50 -2.06
N ARG A 716 -26.00 1.70 -1.86
CA ARG A 716 -25.36 2.05 -0.58
C ARG A 716 -26.36 2.09 0.57
N GLU A 717 -27.49 2.79 0.39
CA GLU A 717 -28.56 2.89 1.40
C GLU A 717 -29.09 1.51 1.79
N ALA A 718 -29.27 0.63 0.81
CA ALA A 718 -29.74 -0.73 1.04
C ALA A 718 -28.70 -1.59 1.80
N GLY A 719 -27.41 -1.40 1.52
CA GLY A 719 -26.32 -2.03 2.27
C GLY A 719 -26.21 -1.54 3.72
N ASP A 720 -26.44 -0.24 3.96
CA ASP A 720 -26.51 0.32 5.31
C ASP A 720 -27.69 -0.25 6.11
N GLN A 721 -28.87 -0.32 5.50
CA GLN A 721 -30.05 -0.90 6.13
C GLN A 721 -29.84 -2.38 6.51
N LEU A 722 -29.19 -3.16 5.65
CA LEU A 722 -28.84 -4.55 5.97
C LEU A 722 -27.91 -4.63 7.19
N ARG A 723 -26.88 -3.77 7.26
CA ARG A 723 -25.95 -3.72 8.39
C ARG A 723 -26.68 -3.41 9.70
N GLU A 724 -27.57 -2.43 9.70
CA GLU A 724 -28.37 -2.07 10.88
C GLU A 724 -29.25 -3.23 11.35
N GLN A 725 -29.92 -3.93 10.43
CA GLN A 725 -30.77 -5.07 10.75
C GLN A 725 -29.97 -6.27 11.29
N VAL A 726 -28.81 -6.57 10.74
CA VAL A 726 -27.91 -7.61 11.27
C VAL A 726 -27.40 -7.25 12.66
N GLN A 727 -27.06 -5.98 12.90
CA GLN A 727 -26.65 -5.50 14.23
C GLN A 727 -27.79 -5.63 15.25
N ALA A 728 -29.03 -5.29 14.87
CA ALA A 728 -30.20 -5.43 15.72
C ALA A 728 -30.44 -6.90 16.13
N LEU A 729 -30.36 -7.84 15.18
CA LEU A 729 -30.48 -9.28 15.46
C LEU A 729 -29.41 -9.78 16.43
N ARG A 730 -28.16 -9.33 16.26
CA ARG A 730 -27.05 -9.68 17.16
C ARG A 730 -27.22 -9.06 18.56
N ALA A 731 -27.76 -7.85 18.64
CA ALA A 731 -28.05 -7.20 19.92
C ALA A 731 -29.16 -7.94 20.67
N GLU A 732 -30.23 -8.33 19.99
CA GLU A 732 -31.32 -9.15 20.54
C GLU A 732 -30.79 -10.50 21.06
N ALA A 733 -29.96 -11.19 20.28
CA ALA A 733 -29.34 -12.45 20.67
C ALA A 733 -28.49 -12.30 21.95
N ASN A 734 -27.70 -11.23 22.03
CA ASN A 734 -26.88 -10.96 23.21
C ASN A 734 -27.71 -10.66 24.46
N GLU A 735 -28.85 -9.98 24.31
CA GLU A 735 -29.77 -9.73 25.42
C GLU A 735 -30.44 -11.02 25.90
N LEU A 736 -30.88 -11.89 24.99
CA LEU A 736 -31.42 -13.22 25.34
C LEU A 736 -30.38 -14.07 26.08
N LYS A 737 -29.11 -14.04 25.66
CA LYS A 737 -28.01 -14.73 26.35
C LYS A 737 -27.72 -14.15 27.73
N ARG A 738 -27.92 -12.84 27.94
CA ARG A 738 -27.75 -12.20 29.26
C ARG A 738 -28.86 -12.58 30.24
N GLN A 739 -30.07 -12.81 29.74
CA GLN A 739 -31.22 -13.23 30.55
C GLN A 739 -31.13 -14.69 31.00
N LEU A 740 -30.41 -15.53 30.25
CA LEU A 740 -30.06 -16.91 30.60
C LEU A 740 -28.89 -16.96 31.57
#